data_AF-A0A5D6VX68-F1
#
_entry.id   AF-A0A5D6VX68-F1
#
_cell.length_a   1.000
_cell.length_b   1.000
_cell.length_c   1.000
_cell.angle_alpha   90.00
_cell.angle_beta   90.00
_cell.angle_gamma   90.00
#
_symmetry.space_group_name_H-M   'P 1'
#
loop_
_entity.id
_entity.type
_entity.pdbx_description
1 polymer ?
#
loop_
_entity_poly.entity_id
_entity_poly.type
_entity_poly.pdbx_seq_one_letter_code
_entity_poly.pdbx_strand_id
1 'polypeptide(L)'
;MATYHCSVKHGTVGIARPHANYICREGKYGTAKMKEQLVYKESGNMPSFVGEDQLDYWDAADEFTRINGRTYEEFELALPQELSDEDNLNLVKAFIDEEVGENHAYTFAIHSKPAANDREQRQIHAHIMYSPKVQDGIERSREKFFKQYYAKEPERQGAKNDTRFSKLTGKMEISNVRLRWEQMVNRAYEEHGLEHRVSSKSLAVQYAEALINGDKDKAFVLDRMPQVHLGPKLTYTSLREAAKYIDPKKYYLEEAPKKVRHNFLARQQKQLAEDIIIHRRERILTLKENLEIKAQERSIRAEVAEKVLSEPVIERHEENAKDIEKELSARLTVSQAELSAATKELQQFRQQKENYLLSEQKIKELANDIYTKQESKRIRTQVAKCKADMAALNELKAEWNEKAKTGTLTPEEEKQYMQQAKSLQDAYTKRSVGLKERIEKMKQSLATEKAQKATKEIADSIRQRVEVARQRIEDRKERINNLRAQSFILNSSRTNLIEMEKFVHEKNKLWNRMERNGLDIEKIKTVKNPNERMKLIRSKIVEINYQERGLEYRSQKLNRFMMKEEFARNAAKSVYTHGQYKKYVKLGQEIEKLRKEILLAPSNASLTAKLDEQLQQHQALKEKLTQTLSTPHAQASIQRMVDARMDKNYVLEARKTVMEENLHEIRLMKDELAGMREHAAQDIVLEQQRSGLEQAASSLVDNIKEIASLKEAHSLGSLTARIGNSSDHLYKDRSLSHGGYER
;
A
#
# COMPACT_ATOMS: atom_id res chain seq x y z
N MET A 1 1.48 17.74 20.37
CA MET A 1 2.76 17.02 20.21
C MET A 1 3.58 17.34 21.43
N ALA A 2 4.00 16.30 22.17
CA ALA A 2 4.81 16.50 23.36
C ALA A 2 6.07 17.32 23.05
N THR A 3 6.30 18.36 23.85
CA THR A 3 7.47 19.24 23.71
C THR A 3 8.25 19.28 25.01
N TYR A 4 9.58 19.40 24.88
CA TYR A 4 10.47 19.48 26.02
C TYR A 4 11.16 20.84 26.06
N HIS A 5 11.09 21.51 27.20
CA HIS A 5 11.90 22.67 27.52
C HIS A 5 12.12 22.75 29.02
N CYS A 6 13.38 22.93 29.42
CA CYS A 6 13.77 23.28 30.77
C CYS A 6 15.03 24.15 30.68
N SER A 7 14.93 25.37 31.19
CA SER A 7 16.06 26.29 31.27
C SER A 7 16.22 26.82 32.69
N VAL A 8 17.48 26.99 33.09
CA VAL A 8 17.86 27.60 34.36
C VAL A 8 18.46 28.97 34.05
N LYS A 9 17.95 30.00 34.72
CA LYS A 9 18.34 31.39 34.56
C LYS A 9 18.56 32.03 35.94
N HIS A 10 19.16 33.20 35.97
CA HIS A 10 19.26 33.99 37.19
C HIS A 10 18.99 35.46 36.92
N GLY A 11 18.45 36.15 37.92
CA GLY A 11 18.32 37.60 37.93
C GLY A 11 19.48 38.28 38.63
N THR A 12 19.71 39.53 38.27
CA THR A 12 20.60 40.44 39.00
C THR A 12 19.79 41.49 39.75
N VAL A 13 20.46 42.24 40.62
CA VAL A 13 19.87 43.37 41.35
C VAL A 13 19.14 44.34 40.40
N GLY A 14 17.93 44.74 40.80
CA GLY A 14 17.05 45.67 40.10
C GLY A 14 16.08 45.00 39.11
N ILE A 15 16.06 43.66 39.05
CA ILE A 15 15.24 42.89 38.10
C ILE A 15 14.24 41.98 38.83
N ALA A 16 14.45 41.65 40.11
CA ALA A 16 13.65 40.66 40.81
C ALA A 16 12.17 41.06 40.93
N ARG A 17 11.84 42.21 41.54
CA ARG A 17 10.44 42.65 41.63
C ARG A 17 9.82 42.91 40.25
N PRO A 18 10.49 43.61 39.30
CA PRO A 18 9.96 43.76 37.95
C PRO A 18 9.64 42.44 37.24
N HIS A 19 10.48 41.42 37.41
CA HIS A 19 10.25 40.10 36.82
C HIS A 19 9.14 39.33 37.52
N ALA A 20 9.08 39.38 38.86
CA ALA A 20 7.98 38.80 39.64
C ALA A 20 6.62 39.40 39.23
N ASN A 21 6.53 40.73 39.12
CA ASN A 21 5.34 41.41 38.61
C ASN A 21 5.01 40.99 37.16
N TYR A 22 6.02 40.78 36.32
CA TYR A 22 5.84 40.33 34.93
C TYR A 22 5.24 38.92 34.86
N ILE A 23 5.77 37.96 35.62
CA ILE A 23 5.28 36.58 35.60
C ILE A 23 3.92 36.46 36.30
N CYS A 24 3.66 37.20 37.39
CA CYS A 24 2.38 37.16 38.11
C CYS A 24 1.28 38.05 37.51
N ARG A 25 1.60 38.76 36.40
CA ARG A 25 0.72 39.74 35.74
C ARG A 25 0.20 40.82 36.67
N GLU A 26 1.10 41.37 37.49
CA GLU A 26 0.81 42.41 38.46
C GLU A 26 1.31 43.79 38.03
N GLY A 27 0.83 44.83 38.72
CA GLY A 27 1.11 46.23 38.39
C GLY A 27 0.83 46.55 36.92
N LYS A 28 1.83 47.08 36.21
CA LYS A 28 1.73 47.47 34.79
C LYS A 28 1.48 46.30 33.82
N TYR A 29 1.61 45.06 34.27
CA TYR A 29 1.40 43.85 33.45
C TYR A 29 0.00 43.24 33.62
N GLY A 30 -0.84 43.80 34.49
CA GLY A 30 -2.20 43.33 34.79
C GLY A 30 -3.29 43.71 33.78
N THR A 31 -2.93 43.96 32.52
CA THR A 31 -3.92 44.22 31.45
C THR A 31 -4.83 43.01 31.23
N ALA A 32 -6.10 43.23 30.84
CA ALA A 32 -7.08 42.15 30.64
C ALA A 32 -6.53 40.99 29.77
N LYS A 33 -5.95 41.34 28.61
CA LYS A 33 -5.31 40.39 27.68
C LYS A 33 -4.15 39.59 28.27
N MET A 34 -3.38 40.18 29.20
CA MET A 34 -2.26 39.48 29.84
C MET A 34 -2.72 38.60 31.00
N LYS A 35 -3.77 39.02 31.73
CA LYS A 35 -4.40 38.21 32.77
C LYS A 35 -5.05 36.96 32.20
N GLU A 36 -5.64 37.03 31.01
CA GLU A 36 -6.17 35.87 30.28
C GLU A 36 -5.10 34.78 29.98
N GLN A 37 -3.82 35.15 29.98
CA GLN A 37 -2.72 34.20 29.75
C GLN A 37 -2.18 33.57 31.04
N LEU A 38 -2.63 34.04 32.21
CA LEU A 38 -2.21 33.54 33.52
C LEU A 38 -3.19 32.46 33.97
N VAL A 39 -2.71 31.22 34.09
CA VAL A 39 -3.51 30.08 34.56
C VAL A 39 -3.48 30.02 36.09
N TYR A 40 -2.29 30.14 36.67
CA TYR A 40 -2.08 30.02 38.10
C TYR A 40 -0.88 30.85 38.54
N LYS A 41 -0.87 31.29 39.80
CA LYS A 41 0.31 31.85 40.47
C LYS A 41 0.25 31.56 41.96
N GLU A 42 1.42 31.39 42.56
CA GLU A 42 1.56 31.13 43.99
C GLU A 42 2.96 31.56 44.45
N SER A 43 3.06 31.92 45.71
CA SER A 43 4.32 32.12 46.41
C SER A 43 4.34 31.25 47.66
N GLY A 44 5.52 30.78 48.04
CA GLY A 44 5.67 29.89 49.18
C GLY A 44 7.04 30.02 49.84
N ASN A 45 7.14 29.43 51.03
CA ASN A 45 8.32 29.46 51.88
C ASN A 45 8.83 30.90 52.10
N MET A 46 7.97 31.89 52.31
CA MET A 46 8.45 33.25 52.57
C MET A 46 9.00 33.37 54.00
N PRO A 47 10.13 34.07 54.22
CA PRO A 47 10.63 34.34 55.57
C PRO A 47 9.64 35.20 56.38
N SER A 48 9.73 35.15 57.71
CA SER A 48 8.81 35.88 58.62
C SER A 48 8.76 37.39 58.41
N PHE A 49 9.79 38.00 57.80
CA PHE A 49 9.80 39.44 57.50
C PHE A 49 8.90 39.83 56.31
N VAL A 50 8.41 38.86 55.54
CA VAL A 50 7.50 39.10 54.41
C VAL A 50 6.07 39.09 54.94
N GLY A 51 5.36 40.20 54.72
CA GLY A 51 3.99 40.38 55.19
C GLY A 51 2.94 39.80 54.22
N GLU A 52 1.82 40.51 54.06
CA GLU A 52 0.72 40.07 53.19
C GLU A 52 1.12 40.02 51.70
N ASP A 53 1.84 41.03 51.19
CA ASP A 53 2.36 40.98 49.81
C ASP A 53 3.61 40.10 49.76
N GLN A 54 3.40 38.86 49.32
CA GLN A 54 4.47 37.88 49.16
C GLN A 54 5.58 38.35 48.20
N LEU A 55 5.28 39.27 47.27
CA LEU A 55 6.27 39.78 46.33
C LEU A 55 7.26 40.77 46.96
N ASP A 56 7.02 41.25 48.18
CA ASP A 56 7.92 42.14 48.93
C ASP A 56 9.29 41.48 49.21
N TYR A 57 9.33 40.15 49.22
CA TYR A 57 10.59 39.42 49.25
C TYR A 57 11.52 39.83 48.10
N TRP A 58 10.97 39.98 46.89
CA TRP A 58 11.75 40.31 45.70
C TRP A 58 12.21 41.76 45.70
N ASP A 59 11.44 42.68 46.30
CA ASP A 59 11.89 44.05 46.55
C ASP A 59 13.06 44.08 47.52
N ALA A 60 12.97 43.34 48.64
CA ALA A 60 14.06 43.22 49.59
C ALA A 60 15.31 42.57 48.97
N ALA A 61 15.13 41.59 48.08
CA ALA A 61 16.22 40.97 47.34
C ALA A 61 16.93 41.98 46.43
N ASP A 62 16.19 42.82 45.69
CA ASP A 62 16.75 43.88 44.86
C ASP A 62 17.42 44.98 45.70
N GLU A 63 16.90 45.31 46.88
CA GLU A 63 17.41 46.38 47.73
C GLU A 63 18.72 46.00 48.47
N PHE A 64 18.76 44.80 49.07
CA PHE A 64 19.83 44.43 50.01
C PHE A 64 20.86 43.44 49.48
N THR A 65 20.62 42.83 48.32
CA THR A 65 21.65 42.01 47.66
C THR A 65 22.75 42.91 47.11
N ARG A 66 24.01 42.48 47.22
CA ARG A 66 25.15 43.22 46.63
C ARG A 66 24.94 43.45 45.12
N ILE A 67 25.48 44.55 44.58
CA ILE A 67 25.27 44.99 43.19
C ILE A 67 25.54 43.92 42.09
N ASN A 68 26.50 43.01 42.30
CA ASN A 68 26.83 41.91 41.38
C ASN A 68 26.28 40.55 41.88
N GLY A 69 25.30 40.57 42.77
CA GLY A 69 24.67 39.39 43.35
C GLY A 69 23.52 38.89 42.49
N ARG A 70 23.19 37.61 42.70
CA ARG A 70 21.99 37.00 42.13
C ARG A 70 20.85 37.20 43.13
N THR A 71 19.76 37.80 42.66
CA THR A 71 18.58 38.08 43.49
C THR A 71 17.58 36.92 43.46
N TYR A 72 17.52 36.21 42.33
CA TYR A 72 16.76 34.98 42.16
C TYR A 72 17.46 34.03 41.19
N GLU A 73 17.17 32.75 41.33
CA GLU A 73 17.36 31.73 40.30
C GLU A 73 15.97 31.40 39.72
N GLU A 74 15.90 30.99 38.46
CA GLU A 74 14.63 30.76 37.76
C GLU A 74 14.67 29.46 36.95
N PHE A 75 13.66 28.63 37.13
CA PHE A 75 13.32 27.56 36.19
C PHE A 75 12.23 28.04 35.23
N GLU A 76 12.48 27.89 33.93
CA GLU A 76 11.45 28.02 32.91
C GLU A 76 11.20 26.64 32.29
N LEU A 77 9.99 26.13 32.46
CA LEU A 77 9.57 24.79 32.06
C LEU A 77 8.49 24.88 30.99
N ALA A 78 8.57 24.05 29.93
CA ALA A 78 7.41 23.78 29.10
C ALA A 78 6.55 22.69 29.76
N LEU A 79 5.24 22.93 29.83
CA LEU A 79 4.28 22.03 30.43
C LEU A 79 3.51 21.25 29.35
N PRO A 80 3.20 19.96 29.57
CA PRO A 80 2.39 19.16 28.66
C PRO A 80 1.00 19.76 28.41
N GLN A 81 0.73 20.17 27.17
CA GLN A 81 -0.63 20.60 26.80
C GLN A 81 -1.64 19.44 26.76
N GLU A 82 -1.15 18.20 26.71
CA GLU A 82 -1.94 16.96 26.71
C GLU A 82 -2.44 16.60 28.13
N LEU A 83 -1.91 17.26 29.17
CA LEU A 83 -2.42 17.16 30.54
C LEU A 83 -3.40 18.30 30.84
N SER A 84 -4.26 18.10 31.84
CA SER A 84 -5.15 19.17 32.31
C SER A 84 -4.35 20.30 32.98
N ASP A 85 -4.96 21.47 33.12
CA ASP A 85 -4.30 22.60 33.80
C ASP A 85 -4.07 22.28 35.29
N GLU A 86 -4.90 21.43 35.90
CA GLU A 86 -4.76 20.93 37.28
C GLU A 86 -3.60 19.94 37.43
N ASP A 87 -3.47 18.97 36.52
CA ASP A 87 -2.35 18.03 36.52
C ASP A 87 -1.03 18.74 36.28
N ASN A 88 -1.03 19.74 35.39
CA ASN A 88 0.12 20.60 35.17
C ASN A 88 0.49 21.42 36.41
N LEU A 89 -0.51 21.88 37.19
CA LEU A 89 -0.25 22.54 38.46
C LEU A 89 0.39 21.57 39.47
N ASN A 90 -0.16 20.37 39.62
CA ASN A 90 0.39 19.34 40.51
C ASN A 90 1.83 18.96 40.11
N LEU A 91 2.09 18.85 38.81
CA LEU A 91 3.42 18.56 38.27
C LEU A 91 4.42 19.70 38.58
N VAL A 92 3.99 20.97 38.49
CA VAL A 92 4.83 22.11 38.88
C VAL A 92 5.10 22.12 40.38
N LYS A 93 4.09 21.84 41.22
CA LYS A 93 4.25 21.77 42.68
C LYS A 93 5.25 20.67 43.07
N ALA A 94 5.09 19.47 42.52
CA ALA A 94 6.04 18.38 42.73
C ALA A 94 7.47 18.75 42.30
N PHE A 95 7.62 19.49 41.18
CA PHE A 95 8.93 19.96 40.74
C PHE A 95 9.52 21.00 41.68
N ILE A 96 8.69 21.91 42.23
CA ILE A 96 9.13 22.87 43.25
C ILE A 96 9.58 22.11 44.51
N ASP A 97 8.81 21.14 44.98
CA ASP A 97 9.18 20.34 46.16
C ASP A 97 10.52 19.61 45.96
N GLU A 98 10.78 19.08 44.76
CA GLU A 98 12.02 18.36 44.45
C GLU A 98 13.23 19.29 44.21
N GLU A 99 13.04 20.43 43.52
CA GLU A 99 14.15 21.27 43.04
C GLU A 99 14.42 22.51 43.88
N VAL A 100 13.40 23.01 44.56
CA VAL A 100 13.43 24.20 45.43
C VAL A 100 13.34 23.78 46.89
N GLY A 101 12.47 22.80 47.19
CA GLY A 101 12.23 22.31 48.55
C GLY A 101 11.65 23.38 49.47
N GLU A 102 11.61 23.08 50.77
CA GLU A 102 10.95 23.91 51.78
C GLU A 102 11.80 25.12 52.24
N ASN A 103 13.09 25.11 51.94
CA ASN A 103 14.06 26.06 52.50
C ASN A 103 14.32 27.28 51.60
N HIS A 104 13.65 27.39 50.47
CA HIS A 104 13.87 28.48 49.53
C HIS A 104 12.56 29.21 49.27
N ALA A 105 12.55 30.52 49.52
CA ALA A 105 11.43 31.38 49.15
C ALA A 105 11.23 31.33 47.64
N TYR A 106 9.99 31.12 47.19
CA TYR A 106 9.68 31.01 45.78
C TYR A 106 8.40 31.74 45.40
N THR A 107 8.33 32.10 44.12
CA THR A 107 7.14 32.60 43.45
C THR A 107 7.11 31.95 42.08
N PHE A 108 5.98 31.34 41.72
CA PHE A 108 5.81 30.79 40.39
C PHE A 108 4.51 31.23 39.73
N ALA A 109 4.49 31.16 38.41
CA ALA A 109 3.32 31.40 37.60
C ALA A 109 3.26 30.43 36.42
N ILE A 110 2.06 29.92 36.13
CA ILE A 110 1.77 29.10 34.96
C ILE A 110 1.08 29.98 33.91
N HIS A 111 1.66 30.04 32.72
CA HIS A 111 1.10 30.77 31.59
C HIS A 111 0.59 29.82 30.52
N SER A 112 -0.54 30.15 29.92
CA SER A 112 -1.08 29.49 28.74
C SER A 112 -1.34 30.52 27.65
N LYS A 113 -0.66 30.36 26.51
CA LYS A 113 -0.85 31.22 25.33
C LYS A 113 -0.83 30.38 24.07
N PRO A 114 -1.53 30.80 23.00
CA PRO A 114 -1.43 30.12 21.71
C PRO A 114 0.03 30.08 21.23
N ALA A 115 0.47 28.94 20.72
CA ALA A 115 1.81 28.82 20.19
C ALA A 115 1.97 29.74 18.97
N ALA A 116 3.10 30.44 18.87
CA ALA A 116 3.28 31.47 17.85
C ALA A 116 3.18 30.92 16.41
N ASN A 117 3.55 29.66 16.23
CA ASN A 117 3.60 29.00 14.93
C ASN A 117 2.38 28.11 14.63
N ASP A 118 1.50 27.93 15.61
CA ASP A 118 0.31 27.09 15.51
C ASP A 118 -0.69 27.56 16.58
N ARG A 119 -1.73 28.27 16.15
CA ARG A 119 -2.68 28.89 17.08
C ARG A 119 -3.60 27.88 17.76
N GLU A 120 -3.67 26.66 17.25
CA GLU A 120 -4.46 25.58 17.82
C GLU A 120 -3.74 24.88 18.98
N GLN A 121 -2.41 25.01 19.05
CA GLN A 121 -1.60 24.42 20.11
C GLN A 121 -1.40 25.42 21.26
N ARG A 122 -1.45 24.92 22.50
CA ARG A 122 -1.20 25.74 23.69
C ARG A 122 0.28 25.66 24.07
N GLN A 123 0.94 26.82 24.18
CA GLN A 123 2.26 26.93 24.76
C GLN A 123 2.12 27.15 26.27
N ILE A 124 1.88 26.07 27.00
CA ILE A 124 1.80 26.09 28.47
C ILE A 124 3.23 26.07 29.03
N HIS A 125 3.55 26.97 29.94
CA HIS A 125 4.88 27.07 30.55
C HIS A 125 4.80 27.63 31.96
N ALA A 126 5.72 27.19 32.81
CA ALA A 126 5.88 27.71 34.16
C ALA A 126 7.15 28.54 34.26
N HIS A 127 7.03 29.69 34.94
CA HIS A 127 8.14 30.46 35.47
C HIS A 127 8.20 30.23 36.97
N ILE A 128 9.30 29.68 37.48
CA ILE A 128 9.50 29.40 38.91
C ILE A 128 10.72 30.19 39.35
N MET A 129 10.50 31.34 39.98
CA MET A 129 11.56 32.12 40.61
C MET A 129 11.74 31.64 42.03
N TYR A 130 12.97 31.37 42.45
CA TYR A 130 13.27 31.01 43.83
C TYR A 130 14.53 31.72 44.31
N SER A 131 14.63 31.88 45.62
CA SER A 131 15.76 32.57 46.20
C SER A 131 17.00 31.69 46.19
N PRO A 132 18.18 32.22 45.80
CA PRO A 132 19.44 31.53 46.05
C PRO A 132 19.79 31.48 47.54
N LYS A 133 19.05 32.15 48.44
CA LYS A 133 19.26 32.08 49.88
C LYS A 133 18.51 30.89 50.49
N VAL A 134 19.22 30.13 51.31
CA VAL A 134 18.70 28.97 52.04
C VAL A 134 18.21 29.44 53.41
N GLN A 135 16.95 29.17 53.73
CA GLN A 135 16.38 29.35 55.05
C GLN A 135 16.82 28.20 55.94
N ASP A 136 17.51 28.55 57.02
CA ASP A 136 18.11 27.63 57.99
C ASP A 136 17.34 27.64 59.32
N GLY A 137 16.11 28.16 59.32
CA GLY A 137 15.27 28.33 60.51
C GLY A 137 15.66 29.50 61.42
N ILE A 138 16.71 30.26 61.08
CA ILE A 138 17.14 31.42 61.86
C ILE A 138 16.40 32.67 61.37
N GLU A 139 15.66 33.29 62.28
CA GLU A 139 14.94 34.53 62.03
C GLU A 139 15.91 35.71 61.79
N ARG A 140 15.67 36.48 60.72
CA ARG A 140 16.50 37.61 60.30
C ARG A 140 15.62 38.74 59.81
N SER A 141 16.05 39.99 60.03
CA SER A 141 15.44 41.15 59.37
C SER A 141 15.67 41.12 57.86
N ARG A 142 14.85 41.85 57.10
CA ARG A 142 14.94 41.96 55.64
C ARG A 142 16.35 42.38 55.18
N GLU A 143 17.01 43.30 55.86
CA GLU A 143 18.36 43.78 55.51
C GLU A 143 19.43 42.73 55.80
N LYS A 144 19.28 42.00 56.91
CA LYS A 144 20.28 41.04 57.38
C LYS A 144 20.25 39.77 56.56
N PHE A 145 19.07 39.31 56.15
CA PHE A 145 18.87 38.07 55.40
C PHE A 145 19.75 38.00 54.14
N PHE A 146 19.88 39.10 53.39
CA PHE A 146 20.63 39.14 52.13
C PHE A 146 22.15 39.35 52.28
N LYS A 147 22.65 39.62 53.50
CA LYS A 147 24.09 39.79 53.74
C LYS A 147 24.89 38.51 53.45
N GLN A 148 26.21 38.65 53.45
CA GLN A 148 27.11 37.51 53.30
C GLN A 148 26.98 36.57 54.49
N TYR A 149 26.93 35.27 54.21
CA TYR A 149 26.91 34.23 55.24
C TYR A 149 28.30 34.04 55.86
N TYR A 150 28.32 33.75 57.17
CA TYR A 150 29.52 33.40 57.92
C TYR A 150 29.25 32.20 58.82
N ALA A 151 30.01 31.12 58.62
CA ALA A 151 29.74 29.84 59.27
C ALA A 151 29.96 29.84 60.79
N LYS A 152 30.82 30.72 61.33
CA LYS A 152 31.11 30.72 62.78
C LYS A 152 30.06 31.45 63.62
N GLU A 153 29.31 32.37 63.02
CA GLU A 153 28.21 33.11 63.68
C GLU A 153 27.00 33.27 62.73
N PRO A 154 26.30 32.17 62.37
CA PRO A 154 25.20 32.17 61.40
C PRO A 154 24.03 33.09 61.78
N GLU A 155 23.79 33.26 63.07
CA GLU A 155 22.73 34.08 63.66
C GLU A 155 23.03 35.57 63.60
N ARG A 156 24.29 35.97 63.44
CA ARG A 156 24.71 37.39 63.34
C ARG A 156 24.88 37.87 61.91
N GLN A 157 24.78 36.99 60.92
CA GLN A 157 25.02 37.30 59.51
C GLN A 157 23.86 36.89 58.60
N GLY A 158 24.05 37.04 57.28
CA GLY A 158 23.01 36.72 56.30
C GLY A 158 22.89 35.22 56.01
N ALA A 159 21.79 34.84 55.35
CA ALA A 159 21.51 33.45 55.04
C ALA A 159 22.50 32.88 54.01
N LYS A 160 22.74 31.57 54.06
CA LYS A 160 23.68 30.88 53.17
C LYS A 160 23.16 30.91 51.73
N ASN A 161 24.06 31.05 50.76
CA ASN A 161 23.70 30.89 49.36
C ASN A 161 23.75 29.42 48.96
N ASP A 162 22.76 28.97 48.21
CA ASP A 162 22.88 27.76 47.40
C ASP A 162 23.93 27.98 46.30
N THR A 163 24.83 27.01 46.17
CA THR A 163 25.95 27.04 45.23
C THR A 163 25.84 25.94 44.17
N ARG A 164 24.70 25.24 44.13
CA ARG A 164 24.38 24.18 43.18
C ARG A 164 24.61 24.61 41.71
N PHE A 165 24.24 25.84 41.35
CA PHE A 165 24.46 26.43 40.02
C PHE A 165 25.72 27.32 39.91
N SER A 166 26.75 27.00 40.70
CA SER A 166 28.07 27.65 40.61
C SER A 166 28.84 27.27 39.34
N LYS A 167 29.96 27.95 39.08
CA LYS A 167 30.83 27.65 37.92
C LYS A 167 31.37 26.21 37.90
N LEU A 168 31.56 25.60 39.08
CA LEU A 168 32.17 24.27 39.21
C LEU A 168 31.14 23.16 38.93
N THR A 169 29.96 23.26 39.52
CA THR A 169 28.93 22.20 39.49
C THR A 169 27.77 22.47 38.54
N GLY A 170 27.56 23.74 38.14
CA GLY A 170 26.32 24.16 37.50
C GLY A 170 26.03 23.51 36.15
N LYS A 171 27.04 23.18 35.33
CA LYS A 171 26.79 22.47 34.05
C LYS A 171 26.22 21.08 34.26
N MET A 172 26.78 20.35 35.21
CA MET A 172 26.31 19.01 35.57
C MET A 172 24.91 19.11 36.19
N GLU A 173 24.71 20.06 37.10
CA GLU A 173 23.39 20.18 37.74
C GLU A 173 22.30 20.60 36.76
N ILE A 174 22.55 21.54 35.86
CA ILE A 174 21.56 21.90 34.82
C ILE A 174 21.17 20.67 34.00
N SER A 175 22.10 19.75 33.77
CA SER A 175 21.82 18.49 33.07
C SER A 175 20.98 17.54 33.94
N ASN A 176 21.24 17.49 35.25
CA ASN A 176 20.47 16.69 36.21
C ASN A 176 19.04 17.20 36.37
N VAL A 177 18.84 18.51 36.55
CA VAL A 177 17.51 19.16 36.61
C VAL A 177 16.71 18.85 35.35
N ARG A 178 17.36 18.94 34.19
CA ARG A 178 16.73 18.60 32.91
C ARG A 178 16.30 17.15 32.84
N LEU A 179 17.15 16.24 33.30
CA LEU A 179 16.82 14.81 33.34
C LEU A 179 15.68 14.51 34.32
N ARG A 180 15.68 15.10 35.51
CA ARG A 180 14.58 14.95 36.49
C ARG A 180 13.28 15.50 35.92
N TRP A 181 13.30 16.68 35.29
CA TRP A 181 12.11 17.21 34.61
C TRP A 181 11.59 16.28 33.50
N GLU A 182 12.48 15.72 32.68
CA GLU A 182 12.11 14.71 31.68
C GLU A 182 11.43 13.49 32.32
N GLN A 183 11.97 12.99 33.43
CA GLN A 183 11.43 11.84 34.15
C GLN A 183 10.05 12.14 34.76
N MET A 184 9.87 13.32 35.36
CA MET A 184 8.59 13.74 35.94
C MET A 184 7.51 13.86 34.87
N VAL A 185 7.80 14.52 33.75
CA VAL A 185 6.85 14.64 32.62
C VAL A 185 6.50 13.27 32.04
N ASN A 186 7.50 12.41 31.84
CA ASN A 186 7.26 11.07 31.30
C ASN A 186 6.46 10.18 32.25
N ARG A 187 6.67 10.31 33.58
CA ARG A 187 5.88 9.62 34.59
C ARG A 187 4.44 10.12 34.59
N ALA A 188 4.23 11.43 34.53
CA ALA A 188 2.90 12.00 34.43
C ALA A 188 2.15 11.49 33.18
N TYR A 189 2.83 11.42 32.01
CA TYR A 189 2.23 10.79 30.83
C TYR A 189 1.85 9.32 31.08
N GLU A 190 2.71 8.55 31.73
CA GLU A 190 2.45 7.13 32.03
C GLU A 190 1.28 6.93 33.01
N GLU A 191 1.22 7.70 34.10
CA GLU A 191 0.14 7.67 35.10
C GLU A 191 -1.24 7.99 34.48
N HIS A 192 -1.26 8.82 33.44
CA HIS A 192 -2.47 9.19 32.70
C HIS A 192 -2.75 8.28 31.49
N GLY A 193 -1.99 7.20 31.30
CA GLY A 193 -2.15 6.27 30.18
C GLY A 193 -1.82 6.88 28.81
N LEU A 194 -1.05 7.96 28.77
CA LEU A 194 -0.64 8.64 27.54
C LEU A 194 0.66 8.04 26.99
N GLU A 195 0.67 7.72 25.70
CA GLU A 195 1.85 7.16 25.01
C GLU A 195 2.94 8.21 24.69
N HIS A 196 2.72 9.46 25.07
CA HIS A 196 3.66 10.55 24.82
C HIS A 196 4.92 10.42 25.68
N ARG A 197 6.09 10.72 25.09
CA ARG A 197 7.36 10.80 25.82
C ARG A 197 8.18 11.99 25.33
N VAL A 198 8.88 12.62 26.25
CA VAL A 198 9.83 13.71 26.02
C VAL A 198 11.25 13.27 26.34
N SER A 199 12.24 13.99 25.81
CA SER A 199 13.63 13.81 26.22
C SER A 199 14.43 15.10 26.24
N SER A 200 15.29 15.21 27.26
CA SER A 200 16.28 16.26 27.47
C SER A 200 17.57 16.05 26.67
N LYS A 201 17.79 14.82 26.17
CA LYS A 201 18.98 14.45 25.40
C LYS A 201 18.99 15.14 24.04
N SER A 202 20.19 15.32 23.47
CA SER A 202 20.31 15.84 22.10
C SER A 202 19.73 14.85 21.08
N LEU A 203 19.29 15.35 19.92
CA LEU A 203 18.79 14.48 18.84
C LEU A 203 19.81 13.42 18.42
N ALA A 204 21.10 13.73 18.45
CA ALA A 204 22.17 12.78 18.12
C ALA A 204 22.25 11.61 19.11
N VAL A 205 22.10 11.89 20.41
CA VAL A 205 22.07 10.83 21.44
C VAL A 205 20.80 10.00 21.33
N GLN A 206 19.64 10.65 21.16
CA GLN A 206 18.37 9.94 20.96
C GLN A 206 18.39 9.07 19.70
N TYR A 207 19.04 9.53 18.63
CA TYR A 207 19.24 8.77 17.40
C TYR A 207 20.06 7.50 17.65
N ALA A 208 21.19 7.64 18.35
CA ALA A 208 22.04 6.49 18.70
C ALA A 208 21.29 5.47 19.57
N GLU A 209 20.52 5.94 20.55
CA GLU A 209 19.68 5.08 21.40
C GLU A 209 18.59 4.37 20.60
N ALA A 210 17.92 5.07 19.67
CA ALA A 210 16.93 4.46 18.79
C ALA A 210 17.55 3.36 17.91
N LEU A 211 18.77 3.55 17.40
CA LEU A 211 19.49 2.51 16.66
C LEU A 211 19.85 1.30 17.52
N ILE A 212 20.36 1.53 18.75
CA ILE A 212 20.70 0.46 19.70
C ILE A 212 19.46 -0.36 20.05
N ASN A 213 18.34 0.31 20.28
CA ASN A 213 17.06 -0.32 20.61
C ASN A 213 16.34 -0.93 19.39
N GLY A 214 16.93 -0.85 18.19
CA GLY A 214 16.36 -1.39 16.95
C GLY A 214 15.17 -0.61 16.39
N ASP A 215 14.84 0.56 16.95
CA ASP A 215 13.75 1.42 16.53
C ASP A 215 14.17 2.29 15.33
N LYS A 216 14.17 1.65 14.16
CA LYS A 216 14.58 2.27 12.89
C LYS A 216 13.67 3.42 12.46
N ASP A 217 12.38 3.36 12.80
CA ASP A 217 11.41 4.42 12.50
C ASP A 217 11.75 5.67 13.30
N LYS A 218 11.92 5.52 14.63
CA LYS A 218 12.32 6.63 15.49
C LYS A 218 13.68 7.20 15.12
N ALA A 219 14.66 6.35 14.79
CA ALA A 219 15.96 6.80 14.31
C ALA A 219 15.83 7.65 13.02
N PHE A 220 14.97 7.25 12.09
CA PHE A 220 14.73 8.01 10.86
C PHE A 220 14.12 9.41 11.13
N VAL A 221 13.21 9.55 12.09
CA VAL A 221 12.66 10.87 12.48
C VAL A 221 13.70 11.74 13.19
N LEU A 222 14.61 11.12 13.94
CA LEU A 222 15.62 11.82 14.73
C LEU A 222 16.83 12.27 13.90
N ASP A 223 17.06 11.67 12.73
CA ASP A 223 18.09 12.07 11.76
C ASP A 223 17.71 13.37 11.02
N ARG A 224 17.74 14.48 11.76
CA ARG A 224 17.39 15.81 11.27
C ARG A 224 18.08 16.92 12.05
N MET A 225 18.01 18.13 11.50
CA MET A 225 18.54 19.30 12.17
C MET A 225 17.71 19.66 13.42
N PRO A 226 18.33 20.08 14.54
CA PRO A 226 17.61 20.55 15.71
C PRO A 226 16.95 21.91 15.46
N GLN A 227 15.78 22.11 16.06
CA GLN A 227 15.15 23.43 16.11
C GLN A 227 15.94 24.36 17.04
N VAL A 228 15.95 25.66 16.72
CA VAL A 228 16.69 26.67 17.49
C VAL A 228 15.71 27.68 18.08
N HIS A 229 15.88 28.04 19.36
CA HIS A 229 15.04 29.04 20.03
C HIS A 229 15.19 30.43 19.38
N LEU A 230 14.09 30.96 18.83
CA LEU A 230 14.09 32.23 18.08
C LEU A 230 13.95 33.46 18.98
N GLY A 231 13.29 33.33 20.13
CA GLY A 231 12.91 34.45 20.99
C GLY A 231 11.66 35.20 20.49
N PRO A 232 10.87 35.84 21.36
CA PRO A 232 9.56 36.40 21.00
C PRO A 232 9.61 37.43 19.87
N LYS A 233 10.54 38.41 19.95
CA LYS A 233 10.68 39.49 18.96
C LYS A 233 10.89 38.95 17.55
N LEU A 234 11.84 38.02 17.39
CA LEU A 234 12.17 37.46 16.08
C LEU A 234 11.04 36.58 15.54
N THR A 235 10.40 35.78 16.40
CA THR A 235 9.25 34.96 16.01
C THR A 235 8.10 35.81 15.47
N TYR A 236 7.65 36.82 16.23
CA TYR A 236 6.50 37.65 15.82
C TYR A 236 6.81 38.55 14.63
N THR A 237 8.03 39.07 14.52
CA THR A 237 8.43 39.87 13.35
C THR A 237 8.44 39.02 12.08
N SER A 238 9.05 37.83 12.12
CA SER A 238 9.05 36.93 10.97
C SER A 238 7.66 36.43 10.58
N LEU A 239 6.77 36.16 11.54
CA LEU A 239 5.37 35.82 11.24
C LEU A 239 4.64 36.98 10.54
N ARG A 240 4.85 38.21 11.02
CA ARG A 240 4.26 39.41 10.43
C ARG A 240 4.78 39.67 9.02
N GLU A 241 6.08 39.51 8.80
CA GLU A 241 6.68 39.66 7.47
C GLU A 241 6.20 38.56 6.53
N ALA A 242 6.20 37.29 6.97
CA ALA A 242 5.72 36.17 6.17
C ALA A 242 4.25 36.35 5.72
N ALA A 243 3.40 36.93 6.57
CA ALA A 243 1.99 37.19 6.26
C ALA A 243 1.79 38.21 5.12
N LYS A 244 2.81 38.99 4.75
CA LYS A 244 2.75 39.92 3.60
C LYS A 244 2.93 39.21 2.25
N TYR A 245 3.39 37.97 2.24
CA TYR A 245 3.67 37.20 1.03
C TYR A 245 2.46 36.34 0.66
N ILE A 246 2.17 36.25 -0.64
CA ILE A 246 1.14 35.35 -1.18
C ILE A 246 1.47 33.89 -0.85
N ASP A 247 2.77 33.52 -0.93
CA ASP A 247 3.28 32.26 -0.43
C ASP A 247 4.24 32.51 0.75
N PRO A 248 3.76 32.32 2.00
CA PRO A 248 4.60 32.47 3.19
C PRO A 248 5.84 31.58 3.19
N LYS A 249 5.82 30.42 2.51
CA LYS A 249 6.97 29.51 2.45
C LYS A 249 8.14 30.15 1.68
N LYS A 250 7.84 30.94 0.64
CA LYS A 250 8.86 31.65 -0.13
C LYS A 250 9.66 32.61 0.75
N TYR A 251 8.99 33.39 1.60
CA TYR A 251 9.66 34.25 2.58
C TYR A 251 10.63 33.45 3.46
N TYR A 252 10.16 32.35 4.07
CA TYR A 252 11.00 31.54 4.96
C TYR A 252 12.21 30.91 4.25
N LEU A 253 12.09 30.59 2.96
CA LEU A 253 13.14 29.96 2.17
C LEU A 253 14.14 30.95 1.58
N GLU A 254 13.73 32.18 1.24
CA GLU A 254 14.55 33.10 0.45
C GLU A 254 14.98 34.34 1.25
N GLU A 255 14.09 34.89 2.07
CA GLU A 255 14.23 36.25 2.61
C GLU A 255 14.31 36.30 4.15
N ALA A 256 13.83 35.25 4.84
CA ALA A 256 13.87 35.20 6.29
C ALA A 256 15.30 35.17 6.85
N PRO A 257 15.53 35.78 8.04
CA PRO A 257 16.83 35.71 8.72
C PRO A 257 17.32 34.26 8.87
N LYS A 258 18.64 34.03 8.79
CA LYS A 258 19.25 32.69 8.81
C LYS A 258 18.70 31.78 9.92
N LYS A 259 18.55 32.32 11.14
CA LYS A 259 18.06 31.59 12.31
C LYS A 259 16.60 31.12 12.14
N VAL A 260 15.77 31.95 11.51
CA VAL A 260 14.35 31.68 11.24
C VAL A 260 14.20 30.65 10.12
N ARG A 261 14.96 30.82 9.03
CA ARG A 261 15.03 29.86 7.93
C ARG A 261 15.49 28.48 8.39
N HIS A 262 16.51 28.42 9.26
CA HIS A 262 16.98 27.16 9.86
C HIS A 262 15.85 26.46 10.64
N ASN A 263 15.15 27.19 11.51
CA ASN A 263 14.06 26.62 12.31
C ASN A 263 12.91 26.11 11.40
N PHE A 264 12.56 26.88 10.37
CA PHE A 264 11.57 26.47 9.37
C PHE A 264 11.97 25.15 8.66
N LEU A 265 13.21 25.06 8.17
CA LEU A 265 13.72 23.85 7.51
C LEU A 265 13.74 22.64 8.46
N ALA A 266 14.17 22.81 9.71
CA ALA A 266 14.19 21.74 10.71
C ALA A 266 12.79 21.19 11.02
N ARG A 267 11.76 22.05 11.02
CA ARG A 267 10.36 21.65 11.16
C ARG A 267 9.86 20.88 9.94
N GLN A 268 10.15 21.37 8.73
CA GLN A 268 9.76 20.70 7.50
C GLN A 268 10.42 19.32 7.33
N GLN A 269 11.69 19.18 7.73
CA GLN A 269 12.37 17.89 7.75
C GLN A 269 11.71 16.90 8.71
N LYS A 270 11.31 17.38 9.90
CA LYS A 270 10.58 16.57 10.88
C LYS A 270 9.28 16.02 10.30
N GLN A 271 8.43 16.93 9.83
CA GLN A 271 7.10 16.59 9.33
C GLN A 271 7.21 15.61 8.15
N LEU A 272 8.11 15.87 7.21
CA LEU A 272 8.35 14.97 6.09
C LEU A 272 8.80 13.57 6.53
N ALA A 273 9.64 13.46 7.56
CA ALA A 273 10.10 12.17 8.08
C ALA A 273 8.96 11.39 8.76
N GLU A 274 8.11 12.07 9.52
CA GLU A 274 6.91 11.50 10.15
C GLU A 274 5.90 11.02 9.08
N ASP A 275 5.60 11.84 8.08
CA ASP A 275 4.72 11.49 6.96
C ASP A 275 5.23 10.24 6.21
N ILE A 276 6.55 10.12 5.99
CA ILE A 276 7.16 8.96 5.35
C ILE A 276 6.91 7.67 6.15
N ILE A 277 6.99 7.74 7.49
CA ILE A 277 6.77 6.58 8.36
C ILE A 277 5.31 6.18 8.37
N ILE A 278 4.39 7.15 8.47
CA ILE A 278 2.94 6.90 8.41
C ILE A 278 2.61 6.15 7.11
N HIS A 279 3.06 6.66 5.96
CA HIS A 279 2.84 6.00 4.68
C HIS A 279 3.50 4.61 4.57
N ARG A 280 4.67 4.39 5.19
CA ARG A 280 5.29 3.05 5.26
C ARG A 280 4.44 2.08 6.07
N ARG A 281 3.89 2.53 7.21
CA ARG A 281 3.04 1.72 8.09
C ARG A 281 1.70 1.40 7.44
N GLU A 282 1.05 2.38 6.80
CA GLU A 282 -0.15 2.17 5.97
C GLU A 282 0.11 1.14 4.87
N ARG A 283 1.27 1.21 4.19
CA ARG A 283 1.67 0.21 3.20
C ARG A 283 1.86 -1.19 3.81
N ILE A 284 2.39 -1.30 5.03
CA ILE A 284 2.56 -2.60 5.70
C ILE A 284 1.21 -3.16 6.15
N LEU A 285 0.33 -2.33 6.72
CA LEU A 285 -1.02 -2.72 7.15
C LEU A 285 -1.85 -3.21 5.97
N THR A 286 -1.89 -2.44 4.88
CA THR A 286 -2.55 -2.86 3.63
C THR A 286 -1.95 -4.15 3.07
N LEU A 287 -0.63 -4.37 3.15
CA LEU A 287 -0.01 -5.64 2.76
C LEU A 287 -0.41 -6.80 3.67
N LYS A 288 -0.54 -6.58 4.99
CA LYS A 288 -1.00 -7.60 5.96
C LYS A 288 -2.47 -7.95 5.77
N GLU A 289 -3.36 -6.96 5.65
CA GLU A 289 -4.78 -7.17 5.32
C GLU A 289 -4.91 -7.93 4.00
N ASN A 290 -4.12 -7.58 2.98
CA ASN A 290 -4.09 -8.31 1.71
C ASN A 290 -3.56 -9.76 1.83
N LEU A 291 -2.72 -10.07 2.83
CA LEU A 291 -2.24 -11.42 3.10
C LEU A 291 -3.27 -12.22 3.92
N GLU A 292 -3.93 -11.60 4.88
CA GLU A 292 -5.01 -12.17 5.68
C GLU A 292 -6.24 -12.47 4.82
N ILE A 293 -6.64 -11.54 3.94
CA ILE A 293 -7.68 -11.76 2.94
C ILE A 293 -7.32 -12.93 2.03
N LYS A 294 -6.05 -13.05 1.58
CA LYS A 294 -5.60 -14.21 0.80
C LYS A 294 -5.63 -15.52 1.60
N ALA A 295 -5.35 -15.48 2.89
CA ALA A 295 -5.45 -16.64 3.77
C ALA A 295 -6.90 -17.07 3.97
N GLN A 296 -7.82 -16.11 4.19
CA GLN A 296 -9.26 -16.36 4.26
C GLN A 296 -9.81 -16.87 2.92
N GLU A 297 -9.42 -16.27 1.79
CA GLU A 297 -9.81 -16.74 0.45
C GLU A 297 -9.31 -18.16 0.18
N ARG A 298 -8.09 -18.51 0.61
CA ARG A 298 -7.57 -19.88 0.51
C ARG A 298 -8.31 -20.85 1.43
N SER A 299 -8.60 -20.43 2.67
CA SER A 299 -9.34 -21.24 3.64
C SER A 299 -10.76 -21.52 3.17
N ILE A 300 -11.48 -20.49 2.70
CA ILE A 300 -12.84 -20.63 2.16
C ILE A 300 -12.83 -21.43 0.87
N ARG A 301 -11.84 -21.26 -0.01
CA ARG A 301 -11.69 -22.10 -1.21
C ARG A 301 -11.42 -23.56 -0.87
N ALA A 302 -10.58 -23.83 0.13
CA ALA A 302 -10.32 -25.18 0.59
C ALA A 302 -11.59 -25.79 1.21
N GLU A 303 -12.30 -25.04 2.05
CA GLU A 303 -13.54 -25.46 2.69
C GLU A 303 -14.68 -25.67 1.68
N VAL A 304 -14.81 -24.81 0.66
CA VAL A 304 -15.77 -24.96 -0.43
C VAL A 304 -15.36 -26.13 -1.34
N ALA A 305 -14.08 -26.32 -1.66
CA ALA A 305 -13.63 -27.45 -2.47
C ALA A 305 -13.85 -28.79 -1.75
N GLU A 306 -13.55 -28.85 -0.45
CA GLU A 306 -13.78 -30.01 0.42
C GLU A 306 -15.27 -30.32 0.55
N LYS A 307 -16.12 -29.29 0.76
CA LYS A 307 -17.58 -29.46 0.87
C LYS A 307 -18.30 -29.71 -0.46
N VAL A 308 -17.76 -29.24 -1.59
CA VAL A 308 -18.30 -29.51 -2.94
C VAL A 308 -18.00 -30.93 -3.41
N LEU A 309 -16.93 -31.54 -2.87
CA LEU A 309 -16.59 -32.95 -3.05
C LEU A 309 -17.41 -33.89 -2.14
N SER A 310 -18.03 -33.39 -1.07
CA SER A 310 -18.89 -34.16 -0.16
C SER A 310 -20.39 -33.91 -0.40
N GLU A 311 -21.02 -34.80 -1.18
CA GLU A 311 -22.49 -34.96 -1.37
C GLU A 311 -23.30 -33.80 -2.03
N PRO A 312 -24.50 -34.06 -2.60
CA PRO A 312 -25.21 -33.09 -3.43
C PRO A 312 -26.01 -32.12 -2.56
N VAL A 313 -25.78 -30.80 -2.74
CA VAL A 313 -26.55 -29.77 -2.02
C VAL A 313 -27.41 -28.97 -2.99
N ILE A 314 -28.71 -28.97 -2.70
CA ILE A 314 -29.81 -28.28 -3.36
C ILE A 314 -29.97 -26.87 -2.72
N GLU A 315 -30.17 -25.86 -3.56
CA GLU A 315 -30.64 -24.47 -3.28
C GLU A 315 -29.76 -23.53 -2.42
N ARG A 316 -29.14 -23.94 -1.31
CA ARG A 316 -28.39 -23.01 -0.42
C ARG A 316 -27.08 -22.44 -0.98
N HIS A 317 -26.55 -22.97 -2.10
CA HIS A 317 -25.26 -22.53 -2.65
C HIS A 317 -25.35 -21.42 -3.71
N GLU A 318 -26.50 -21.25 -4.38
CA GLU A 318 -26.65 -20.20 -5.39
C GLU A 318 -26.70 -18.80 -4.77
N GLU A 319 -27.24 -18.65 -3.56
CA GLU A 319 -27.26 -17.38 -2.83
C GLU A 319 -25.86 -16.97 -2.37
N ASN A 320 -25.08 -17.90 -1.78
CA ASN A 320 -23.72 -17.63 -1.31
C ASN A 320 -22.74 -17.28 -2.45
N ALA A 321 -22.86 -17.90 -3.63
CA ALA A 321 -21.96 -17.63 -4.76
C ALA A 321 -22.22 -16.25 -5.40
N LYS A 322 -23.49 -15.84 -5.53
CA LYS A 322 -23.88 -14.51 -6.03
C LYS A 322 -23.41 -13.38 -5.11
N ASP A 323 -23.48 -13.58 -3.80
CA ASP A 323 -22.98 -12.61 -2.82
C ASP A 323 -21.46 -12.45 -2.91
N ILE A 324 -20.72 -13.56 -3.09
CA ILE A 324 -19.28 -13.53 -3.33
C ILE A 324 -18.94 -12.87 -4.67
N GLU A 325 -19.71 -13.13 -5.75
CA GLU A 325 -19.52 -12.46 -7.04
C GLU A 325 -19.70 -10.94 -6.92
N LYS A 326 -20.73 -10.52 -6.19
CA LYS A 326 -21.02 -9.11 -5.91
C LYS A 326 -19.89 -8.46 -5.12
N GLU A 327 -19.36 -9.14 -4.10
CA GLU A 327 -18.22 -8.68 -3.31
C GLU A 327 -16.95 -8.56 -4.17
N LEU A 328 -16.63 -9.57 -4.98
CA LEU A 328 -15.49 -9.54 -5.91
C LEU A 328 -15.63 -8.41 -6.95
N SER A 329 -16.85 -8.13 -7.40
CA SER A 329 -17.15 -7.04 -8.33
C SER A 329 -16.98 -5.67 -7.69
N ALA A 330 -17.42 -5.50 -6.43
CA ALA A 330 -17.18 -4.28 -5.67
C ALA A 330 -15.68 -4.04 -5.45
N ARG A 331 -14.95 -5.07 -5.01
CA ARG A 331 -13.48 -5.02 -4.81
C ARG A 331 -12.73 -4.72 -6.11
N LEU A 332 -13.15 -5.31 -7.24
CA LEU A 332 -12.56 -5.03 -8.55
C LEU A 332 -12.77 -3.56 -8.94
N THR A 333 -13.96 -3.01 -8.68
CA THR A 333 -14.27 -1.60 -8.98
C THR A 333 -13.38 -0.66 -8.17
N VAL A 334 -13.21 -0.94 -6.86
CA VAL A 334 -12.30 -0.19 -5.99
C VAL A 334 -10.86 -0.28 -6.49
N SER A 335 -10.36 -1.49 -6.75
CA SER A 335 -9.00 -1.72 -7.26
C SER A 335 -8.75 -1.02 -8.61
N GLN A 336 -9.75 -0.94 -9.50
CA GLN A 336 -9.66 -0.22 -10.77
C GLN A 336 -9.63 1.30 -10.58
N ALA A 337 -10.43 1.82 -9.65
CA ALA A 337 -10.43 3.24 -9.29
C ALA A 337 -9.07 3.65 -8.69
N GLU A 338 -8.53 2.84 -7.78
CA GLU A 338 -7.20 3.03 -7.20
C GLU A 338 -6.10 2.98 -8.25
N LEU A 339 -6.16 2.05 -9.20
CA LEU A 339 -5.22 1.97 -10.31
C LEU A 339 -5.25 3.25 -11.17
N SER A 340 -6.44 3.75 -11.46
CA SER A 340 -6.64 5.02 -12.19
C SER A 340 -6.04 6.20 -11.42
N ALA A 341 -6.35 6.31 -10.13
CA ALA A 341 -5.84 7.35 -9.25
C ALA A 341 -4.31 7.30 -9.15
N ALA A 342 -3.72 6.12 -8.89
CA ALA A 342 -2.28 5.93 -8.79
C ALA A 342 -1.55 6.26 -10.10
N THR A 343 -2.16 5.95 -11.25
CA THR A 343 -1.62 6.30 -12.57
C THR A 343 -1.61 7.83 -12.77
N LYS A 344 -2.70 8.50 -12.38
CA LYS A 344 -2.81 9.97 -12.43
C LYS A 344 -1.80 10.63 -11.49
N GLU A 345 -1.65 10.11 -10.27
CA GLU A 345 -0.64 10.58 -9.31
C GLU A 345 0.78 10.46 -9.85
N LEU A 346 1.15 9.34 -10.49
CA LEU A 346 2.47 9.18 -11.08
C LEU A 346 2.69 10.21 -12.21
N GLN A 347 1.69 10.46 -13.04
CA GLN A 347 1.77 11.45 -14.10
C GLN A 347 1.95 12.87 -13.53
N GLN A 348 1.14 13.25 -12.54
CA GLN A 348 1.24 14.53 -11.85
C GLN A 348 2.59 14.69 -11.15
N PHE A 349 3.07 13.64 -10.47
CA PHE A 349 4.38 13.66 -9.82
C PHE A 349 5.51 13.86 -10.82
N ARG A 350 5.46 13.20 -11.99
CA ARG A 350 6.43 13.41 -13.07
C ARG A 350 6.42 14.84 -13.59
N GLN A 351 5.24 15.42 -13.81
CA GLN A 351 5.12 16.82 -14.26
C GLN A 351 5.65 17.80 -13.20
N GLN A 352 5.27 17.63 -11.94
CA GLN A 352 5.75 18.48 -10.83
C GLN A 352 7.25 18.34 -10.59
N LYS A 353 7.82 17.15 -10.83
CA LYS A 353 9.22 16.84 -10.61
C LYS A 353 10.08 16.82 -11.87
N GLU A 354 9.54 17.25 -13.01
CA GLU A 354 10.26 17.32 -14.29
C GLU A 354 11.54 18.15 -14.13
N ASN A 355 11.44 19.28 -13.42
CA ASN A 355 12.57 20.16 -13.10
C ASN A 355 13.59 19.56 -12.10
N TYR A 356 13.25 18.45 -11.44
CA TYR A 356 14.09 17.75 -10.45
C TYR A 356 14.67 16.44 -11.00
N LEU A 357 14.24 15.96 -12.15
CA LEU A 357 14.82 14.80 -12.84
C LEU A 357 16.00 15.25 -13.71
N LEU A 358 17.02 15.76 -13.05
CA LEU A 358 18.17 16.38 -13.69
C LEU A 358 19.13 15.32 -14.26
N SER A 359 19.72 15.61 -15.42
CA SER A 359 20.85 14.84 -15.95
C SER A 359 22.12 15.14 -15.14
N GLU A 360 23.10 14.24 -15.16
CA GLU A 360 24.39 14.48 -14.47
C GLU A 360 25.08 15.77 -14.95
N GLN A 361 24.97 16.08 -16.24
CA GLN A 361 25.46 17.34 -16.79
C GLN A 361 24.75 18.56 -16.15
N LYS A 362 23.42 18.47 -15.96
CA LYS A 362 22.65 19.55 -15.37
C LYS A 362 22.91 19.72 -13.87
N ILE A 363 23.16 18.63 -13.15
CA ILE A 363 23.59 18.64 -11.75
C ILE A 363 24.92 19.40 -11.61
N LYS A 364 25.90 19.09 -12.46
CA LYS A 364 27.20 19.78 -12.49
C LYS A 364 27.04 21.28 -12.81
N GLU A 365 26.20 21.64 -13.78
CA GLU A 365 25.91 23.04 -14.11
C GLU A 365 25.31 23.81 -12.92
N LEU A 366 24.34 23.21 -12.22
CA LEU A 366 23.70 23.84 -11.06
C LEU A 366 24.66 23.98 -9.88
N ALA A 367 25.52 22.98 -9.65
CA ALA A 367 26.54 23.05 -8.61
C ALA A 367 27.52 24.21 -8.87
N ASN A 368 27.98 24.38 -10.11
CA ASN A 368 28.80 25.52 -10.52
C ASN A 368 28.06 26.85 -10.35
N ASP A 369 26.77 26.91 -10.71
CA ASP A 369 25.97 28.12 -10.52
C ASP A 369 25.83 28.52 -9.05
N ILE A 370 25.61 27.55 -8.16
CA ILE A 370 25.50 27.81 -6.73
C ILE A 370 26.85 28.30 -6.18
N TYR A 371 27.96 27.64 -6.53
CA TYR A 371 29.29 28.01 -6.07
C TYR A 371 29.69 29.43 -6.51
N THR A 372 29.42 29.78 -7.78
CA THR A 372 29.74 31.07 -8.38
C THR A 372 28.69 32.16 -8.15
N LYS A 373 27.68 31.91 -7.30
CA LYS A 373 26.57 32.85 -7.05
C LYS A 373 25.87 33.33 -8.35
N GLN A 374 25.56 32.37 -9.23
CA GLN A 374 24.88 32.53 -10.52
C GLN A 374 25.71 33.18 -11.64
N GLU A 375 26.99 33.49 -11.44
CA GLU A 375 27.81 34.06 -12.51
C GLU A 375 28.02 33.09 -13.67
N SER A 376 28.29 31.81 -13.40
CA SER A 376 28.40 30.80 -14.46
C SER A 376 27.11 30.68 -15.28
N LYS A 377 25.94 30.81 -14.63
CA LYS A 377 24.64 30.84 -15.32
C LYS A 377 24.52 32.05 -16.23
N ARG A 378 24.85 33.25 -15.73
CA ARG A 378 24.82 34.50 -16.51
C ARG A 378 25.72 34.41 -17.75
N ILE A 379 26.93 33.88 -17.60
CA ILE A 379 27.86 33.65 -18.71
C ILE A 379 27.26 32.65 -19.71
N ARG A 380 26.73 31.50 -19.26
CA ARG A 380 26.09 30.52 -20.15
C ARG A 380 24.89 31.11 -20.90
N THR A 381 24.06 31.93 -20.24
CA THR A 381 22.93 32.62 -20.88
C THR A 381 23.41 33.64 -21.91
N GLN A 382 24.47 34.40 -21.64
CA GLN A 382 25.05 35.34 -22.60
C GLN A 382 25.64 34.61 -23.82
N VAL A 383 26.35 33.50 -23.60
CA VAL A 383 26.87 32.65 -24.69
C VAL A 383 25.73 32.09 -25.54
N ALA A 384 24.64 31.62 -24.93
CA ALA A 384 23.47 31.13 -25.66
C ALA A 384 22.83 32.23 -26.52
N LYS A 385 22.70 33.46 -26.00
CA LYS A 385 22.21 34.61 -26.77
C LYS A 385 23.14 34.95 -27.94
N CYS A 386 24.45 34.99 -27.73
CA CYS A 386 25.40 35.22 -28.82
C CYS A 386 25.34 34.12 -29.90
N LYS A 387 25.14 32.86 -29.50
CA LYS A 387 24.94 31.75 -30.45
C LYS A 387 23.64 31.91 -31.23
N ALA A 388 22.55 32.32 -30.58
CA ALA A 388 21.28 32.57 -31.23
C ALA A 388 21.37 33.76 -32.22
N ASP A 389 22.00 34.86 -31.83
CA ASP A 389 22.25 36.01 -32.71
C ASP A 389 23.04 35.58 -33.96
N MET A 390 24.07 34.74 -33.77
CA MET A 390 24.91 34.23 -34.86
C MET A 390 24.17 33.22 -35.75
N ALA A 391 23.30 32.38 -35.18
CA ALA A 391 22.46 31.46 -35.93
C ALA A 391 21.43 32.22 -36.77
N ALA A 392 20.72 33.19 -36.19
CA ALA A 392 19.78 34.05 -36.90
C ALA A 392 20.46 34.84 -38.02
N LEU A 393 21.67 35.34 -37.80
CA LEU A 393 22.47 35.99 -38.84
C LEU A 393 22.82 35.03 -40.00
N ASN A 394 23.17 33.78 -39.69
CA ASN A 394 23.50 32.77 -40.71
C ASN A 394 22.26 32.33 -41.48
N GLU A 395 21.12 32.17 -40.81
CA GLU A 395 19.82 31.83 -41.40
C GLU A 395 19.36 32.95 -42.34
N LEU A 396 19.40 34.21 -41.87
CA LEU A 396 19.11 35.38 -42.68
C LEU A 396 20.02 35.50 -43.92
N LYS A 397 21.32 35.18 -43.78
CA LYS A 397 22.27 35.14 -44.91
C LYS A 397 21.96 34.00 -45.88
N ALA A 398 21.49 32.85 -45.38
CA ALA A 398 21.11 31.72 -46.22
C ALA A 398 19.84 32.02 -47.03
N GLU A 399 18.81 32.60 -46.38
CA GLU A 399 17.59 33.08 -47.03
C GLU A 399 17.89 34.13 -48.11
N TRP A 400 18.76 35.09 -47.80
CA TRP A 400 19.21 36.07 -48.77
C TRP A 400 19.92 35.43 -49.97
N ASN A 401 20.87 34.52 -49.73
CA ASN A 401 21.58 33.80 -50.80
C ASN A 401 20.65 32.94 -51.68
N GLU A 402 19.62 32.34 -51.09
CA GLU A 402 18.63 31.54 -51.81
C GLU A 402 17.74 32.42 -52.69
N LYS A 403 17.18 33.51 -52.13
CA LYS A 403 16.38 34.49 -52.89
C LYS A 403 17.17 35.19 -53.99
N ALA A 404 18.46 35.47 -53.74
CA ALA A 404 19.37 36.04 -54.73
C ALA A 404 19.65 35.05 -55.87
N LYS A 405 19.76 33.74 -55.58
CA LYS A 405 19.88 32.68 -56.59
C LYS A 405 18.62 32.50 -57.43
N THR A 406 17.44 32.62 -56.83
CA THR A 406 16.15 32.47 -57.53
C THR A 406 15.72 33.73 -58.29
N GLY A 407 16.46 34.84 -58.17
CA GLY A 407 16.18 36.09 -58.87
C GLY A 407 14.90 36.81 -58.40
N THR A 408 14.39 36.46 -57.22
CA THR A 408 13.11 36.95 -56.68
C THR A 408 13.27 38.08 -55.67
N LEU A 409 14.50 38.58 -55.48
CA LEU A 409 14.82 39.59 -54.47
C LEU A 409 14.63 41.01 -55.04
N THR A 410 13.77 41.81 -54.41
CA THR A 410 13.59 43.23 -54.79
C THR A 410 14.64 44.14 -54.12
N PRO A 411 14.95 45.33 -54.69
CA PRO A 411 15.91 46.27 -54.09
C PRO A 411 15.52 46.75 -52.68
N GLU A 412 14.22 46.83 -52.38
CA GLU A 412 13.71 47.19 -51.05
C GLU A 412 13.88 46.05 -50.04
N GLU A 413 13.61 44.80 -50.44
CA GLU A 413 13.90 43.63 -49.61
C GLU A 413 15.40 43.48 -49.34
N GLU A 414 16.25 43.70 -50.34
CA GLU A 414 17.71 43.64 -50.19
C GLU A 414 18.22 44.66 -49.15
N LYS A 415 17.68 45.88 -49.17
CA LYS A 415 17.99 46.92 -48.19
C LYS A 415 17.51 46.55 -46.78
N GLN A 416 16.35 45.91 -46.66
CA GLN A 416 15.84 45.38 -45.39
C GLN A 416 16.72 44.25 -44.84
N TYR A 417 17.13 43.29 -45.68
CA TYR A 417 18.07 42.22 -45.31
C TYR A 417 19.40 42.78 -44.79
N MET A 418 19.96 43.77 -45.49
CA MET A 418 21.20 44.45 -45.09
C MET A 418 21.06 45.18 -43.74
N GLN A 419 19.93 45.85 -43.49
CA GLN A 419 19.66 46.49 -42.19
C GLN A 419 19.48 45.47 -41.06
N GLN A 420 18.76 44.38 -41.30
CA GLN A 420 18.54 43.31 -40.32
C GLN A 420 19.84 42.57 -40.00
N ALA A 421 20.65 42.25 -41.02
CA ALA A 421 21.95 41.62 -40.86
C ALA A 421 22.89 42.51 -40.05
N LYS A 422 22.94 43.82 -40.35
CA LYS A 422 23.74 44.80 -39.59
C LYS A 422 23.28 44.91 -38.14
N SER A 423 21.98 44.97 -37.90
CA SER A 423 21.38 44.96 -36.56
C SER A 423 21.77 43.72 -35.73
N LEU A 424 21.65 42.52 -36.32
CA LEU A 424 22.03 41.26 -35.67
C LEU A 424 23.55 41.18 -35.43
N GLN A 425 24.35 41.63 -36.40
CA GLN A 425 25.79 41.73 -36.29
C GLN A 425 26.17 42.64 -35.11
N ASP A 426 25.64 43.86 -35.05
CA ASP A 426 25.90 44.83 -33.98
C ASP A 426 25.47 44.31 -32.59
N ALA A 427 24.33 43.62 -32.53
CA ALA A 427 23.85 42.97 -31.31
C ALA A 427 24.81 41.86 -30.84
N TYR A 428 25.34 41.05 -31.76
CA TYR A 428 26.35 40.04 -31.46
C TYR A 428 27.66 40.68 -30.99
N THR A 429 28.16 41.72 -31.68
CA THR A 429 29.40 42.41 -31.30
C THR A 429 29.27 42.96 -29.88
N LYS A 430 28.19 43.69 -29.61
CA LYS A 430 27.92 44.29 -28.29
C LYS A 430 27.81 43.26 -27.17
N ARG A 431 27.21 42.10 -27.42
CA ARG A 431 27.07 41.02 -26.42
C ARG A 431 28.34 40.17 -26.23
N SER A 432 29.20 40.09 -27.24
CA SER A 432 30.42 39.28 -27.19
C SER A 432 31.63 40.01 -26.58
N VAL A 433 31.59 41.35 -26.48
CA VAL A 433 32.65 42.16 -25.86
C VAL A 433 32.97 41.66 -24.44
N GLY A 434 34.24 41.33 -24.18
CA GLY A 434 34.74 40.85 -22.89
C GLY A 434 34.19 39.48 -22.44
N LEU A 435 33.29 38.85 -23.22
CA LEU A 435 32.68 37.58 -22.83
C LEU A 435 33.70 36.42 -22.86
N LYS A 436 34.61 36.41 -23.85
CA LYS A 436 35.68 35.40 -23.95
C LYS A 436 36.59 35.41 -22.73
N GLU A 437 37.07 36.59 -22.31
CA GLU A 437 37.91 36.73 -21.13
C GLU A 437 37.18 36.32 -19.85
N ARG A 438 35.89 36.67 -19.71
CA ARG A 438 35.07 36.26 -18.57
C ARG A 438 34.85 34.75 -18.52
N ILE A 439 34.66 34.09 -19.67
CA ILE A 439 34.59 32.62 -19.74
C ILE A 439 35.90 32.00 -19.25
N GLU A 440 37.04 32.52 -19.71
CA GLU A 440 38.33 31.91 -19.39
C GLU A 440 38.71 32.11 -17.92
N LYS A 441 38.47 33.31 -17.37
CA LYS A 441 38.59 33.56 -15.93
C LYS A 441 37.68 32.63 -15.11
N MET A 442 36.44 32.41 -15.57
CA MET A 442 35.50 31.52 -14.89
C MET A 442 35.98 30.06 -14.90
N LYS A 443 36.49 29.56 -16.04
CA LYS A 443 37.07 28.22 -16.13
C LYS A 443 38.25 28.04 -15.18
N GLN A 444 39.17 28.99 -15.16
CA GLN A 444 40.32 28.96 -14.25
C GLN A 444 39.87 28.95 -12.78
N SER A 445 38.87 29.76 -12.42
CA SER A 445 38.34 29.78 -11.05
C SER A 445 37.72 28.43 -10.63
N LEU A 446 37.01 27.78 -11.55
CA LEU A 446 36.37 26.47 -11.33
C LEU A 446 37.36 25.30 -11.40
N ALA A 447 38.53 25.50 -12.01
CA ALA A 447 39.59 24.50 -12.07
C ALA A 447 40.40 24.39 -10.77
N THR A 448 40.25 25.34 -9.84
CA THR A 448 40.92 25.27 -8.53
C THR A 448 40.41 24.10 -7.70
N GLU A 449 41.31 23.44 -6.96
CA GLU A 449 40.98 22.27 -6.13
C GLU A 449 39.87 22.57 -5.10
N LYS A 450 39.91 23.77 -4.51
CA LYS A 450 38.86 24.25 -3.60
C LYS A 450 37.49 24.35 -4.28
N ALA A 451 37.43 24.86 -5.50
CA ALA A 451 36.18 24.94 -6.26
C ALA A 451 35.67 23.55 -6.68
N GLN A 452 36.56 22.66 -7.10
CA GLN A 452 36.20 21.28 -7.47
C GLN A 452 35.63 20.51 -6.27
N LYS A 453 36.23 20.64 -5.08
CA LYS A 453 35.71 20.00 -3.87
C LYS A 453 34.33 20.54 -3.48
N ALA A 454 34.17 21.88 -3.45
CA ALA A 454 32.91 22.51 -3.08
C ALA A 454 31.78 22.20 -4.09
N THR A 455 32.07 22.25 -5.40
CA THR A 455 31.10 21.91 -6.44
C THR A 455 30.74 20.43 -6.43
N LYS A 456 31.68 19.54 -6.10
CA LYS A 456 31.41 18.11 -5.89
C LYS A 456 30.45 17.89 -4.71
N GLU A 457 30.71 18.50 -3.55
CA GLU A 457 29.81 18.39 -2.39
C GLU A 457 28.40 18.90 -2.68
N ILE A 458 28.28 20.03 -3.40
CA ILE A 458 26.98 20.57 -3.83
C ILE A 458 26.30 19.62 -4.84
N ALA A 459 27.06 19.10 -5.81
CA ALA A 459 26.55 18.17 -6.80
C ALA A 459 26.06 16.86 -6.16
N ASP A 460 26.77 16.34 -5.17
CA ASP A 460 26.40 15.13 -4.43
C ASP A 460 25.10 15.35 -3.63
N SER A 461 24.93 16.52 -3.00
CA SER A 461 23.67 16.90 -2.32
C SER A 461 22.48 17.05 -3.29
N ILE A 462 22.71 17.59 -4.49
CA ILE A 462 21.68 17.64 -5.53
C ILE A 462 21.37 16.22 -6.01
N ARG A 463 22.39 15.40 -6.29
CA ARG A 463 22.25 14.01 -6.77
C ARG A 463 21.43 13.18 -5.79
N GLN A 464 21.67 13.29 -4.48
CA GLN A 464 20.88 12.59 -3.48
C GLN A 464 19.39 12.92 -3.58
N ARG A 465 19.03 14.19 -3.80
CA ARG A 465 17.63 14.61 -3.99
C ARG A 465 17.02 14.08 -5.31
N VAL A 466 17.80 14.09 -6.38
CA VAL A 466 17.38 13.52 -7.69
C VAL A 466 17.15 12.02 -7.55
N GLU A 467 18.03 11.32 -6.84
CA GLU A 467 17.93 9.87 -6.66
C GLU A 467 16.70 9.50 -5.81
N VAL A 468 16.43 10.26 -4.76
CA VAL A 468 15.16 10.11 -4.00
C VAL A 468 13.94 10.32 -4.89
N ALA A 469 13.97 11.29 -5.81
CA ALA A 469 12.88 11.52 -6.75
C ALA A 469 12.72 10.36 -7.75
N ARG A 470 13.82 9.78 -8.24
CA ARG A 470 13.83 8.60 -9.11
C ARG A 470 13.29 7.37 -8.38
N GLN A 471 13.73 7.12 -7.14
CA GLN A 471 13.23 6.03 -6.32
C GLN A 471 11.71 6.15 -6.11
N ARG A 472 11.23 7.36 -5.79
CA ARG A 472 9.79 7.64 -5.65
C ARG A 472 8.97 7.40 -6.92
N ILE A 473 9.58 7.53 -8.10
CA ILE A 473 8.94 7.18 -9.38
C ILE A 473 8.88 5.66 -9.52
N GLU A 474 9.95 4.96 -9.16
CA GLU A 474 10.00 3.51 -9.24
C GLU A 474 9.01 2.86 -8.27
N ASP A 475 8.95 3.33 -7.02
CA ASP A 475 7.99 2.86 -6.02
C ASP A 475 6.53 3.02 -6.50
N ARG A 476 6.23 4.15 -7.15
CA ARG A 476 4.90 4.41 -7.75
C ARG A 476 4.61 3.48 -8.92
N LYS A 477 5.59 3.19 -9.77
CA LYS A 477 5.44 2.18 -10.84
C LYS A 477 5.19 0.79 -10.26
N GLU A 478 5.90 0.42 -9.20
CA GLU A 478 5.70 -0.86 -8.51
C GLU A 478 4.28 -0.94 -7.93
N ARG A 479 3.79 0.11 -7.26
CA ARG A 479 2.39 0.21 -6.78
C ARG A 479 1.39 -0.01 -7.92
N ILE A 480 1.58 0.66 -9.06
CA ILE A 480 0.72 0.51 -10.23
C ILE A 480 0.76 -0.94 -10.77
N ASN A 481 1.94 -1.57 -10.81
CA ASN A 481 2.07 -2.95 -11.26
C ASN A 481 1.38 -3.94 -10.31
N ASN A 482 1.45 -3.70 -9.00
CA ASN A 482 0.73 -4.49 -7.99
C ASN A 482 -0.79 -4.36 -8.17
N LEU A 483 -1.32 -3.15 -8.31
CA LEU A 483 -2.74 -2.91 -8.53
C LEU A 483 -3.24 -3.55 -9.83
N ARG A 484 -2.41 -3.57 -10.89
CA ARG A 484 -2.71 -4.31 -12.13
C ARG A 484 -2.79 -5.82 -11.90
N ALA A 485 -1.82 -6.38 -11.19
CA ALA A 485 -1.81 -7.80 -10.87
C ALA A 485 -3.03 -8.18 -10.01
N GLN A 486 -3.38 -7.35 -9.03
CA GLN A 486 -4.57 -7.52 -8.20
C GLN A 486 -5.85 -7.45 -9.01
N SER A 487 -6.04 -6.42 -9.84
CA SER A 487 -7.21 -6.29 -10.73
C SER A 487 -7.36 -7.50 -11.64
N PHE A 488 -6.24 -8.03 -12.15
CA PHE A 488 -6.24 -9.24 -12.98
C PHE A 488 -6.65 -10.49 -12.21
N ILE A 489 -6.15 -10.66 -10.99
CA ILE A 489 -6.47 -11.81 -10.12
C ILE A 489 -7.94 -11.76 -9.71
N LEU A 490 -8.45 -10.60 -9.29
CA LEU A 490 -9.86 -10.40 -8.93
C LEU A 490 -10.77 -10.74 -10.11
N ASN A 491 -10.45 -10.25 -11.31
CA ASN A 491 -11.25 -10.54 -12.49
C ASN A 491 -11.17 -12.02 -12.90
N SER A 492 -10.00 -12.67 -12.78
CA SER A 492 -9.84 -14.10 -13.06
C SER A 492 -10.64 -14.94 -12.07
N SER A 493 -10.59 -14.58 -10.78
CA SER A 493 -11.35 -15.24 -9.71
C SER A 493 -12.86 -15.11 -9.93
N ARG A 494 -13.35 -13.91 -10.28
CA ARG A 494 -14.76 -13.70 -10.64
C ARG A 494 -15.18 -14.58 -11.82
N THR A 495 -14.33 -14.66 -12.85
CA THR A 495 -14.61 -15.49 -14.04
C THR A 495 -14.67 -16.98 -13.69
N ASN A 496 -13.78 -17.45 -12.81
CA ASN A 496 -13.77 -18.84 -12.36
C ASN A 496 -15.01 -19.18 -11.52
N LEU A 497 -15.44 -18.26 -10.64
CA LEU A 497 -16.66 -18.41 -9.85
C LEU A 497 -17.90 -18.57 -10.74
N ILE A 498 -18.06 -17.70 -11.75
CA ILE A 498 -19.15 -17.79 -12.74
C ILE A 498 -19.13 -19.14 -13.48
N GLU A 499 -17.94 -19.64 -13.82
CA GLU A 499 -17.82 -20.95 -14.47
C GLU A 499 -18.15 -22.10 -13.52
N MET A 500 -17.82 -21.97 -12.23
CA MET A 500 -18.17 -22.93 -11.19
C MET A 500 -19.69 -22.97 -10.95
N GLU A 501 -20.38 -21.83 -10.93
CA GLU A 501 -21.84 -21.78 -10.80
C GLU A 501 -22.53 -22.52 -11.96
N LYS A 502 -22.08 -22.26 -13.20
CA LYS A 502 -22.58 -23.00 -14.38
C LYS A 502 -22.34 -24.49 -14.25
N PHE A 503 -21.19 -24.88 -13.71
CA PHE A 503 -20.87 -26.28 -13.48
C PHE A 503 -21.81 -26.92 -12.44
N VAL A 504 -22.05 -26.27 -11.30
CA VAL A 504 -22.98 -26.77 -10.28
C VAL A 504 -24.38 -26.99 -10.87
N HIS A 505 -24.88 -26.05 -11.67
CA HIS A 505 -26.17 -26.20 -12.36
C HIS A 505 -26.18 -27.40 -13.32
N GLU A 506 -25.11 -27.59 -14.08
CA GLU A 506 -24.97 -28.75 -14.97
C GLU A 506 -24.88 -30.06 -14.20
N LYS A 507 -24.14 -30.12 -13.09
CA LYS A 507 -24.05 -31.30 -12.22
C LYS A 507 -25.43 -31.71 -11.72
N ASN A 508 -26.21 -30.76 -11.20
CA ASN A 508 -27.56 -31.01 -10.70
C ASN A 508 -28.50 -31.49 -11.82
N LYS A 509 -28.39 -30.93 -13.03
CA LYS A 509 -29.15 -31.40 -14.19
C LYS A 509 -28.80 -32.83 -14.60
N LEU A 510 -27.53 -33.21 -14.53
CA LEU A 510 -27.09 -34.57 -14.83
C LEU A 510 -27.62 -35.54 -13.77
N TRP A 511 -27.45 -35.21 -12.50
CA TRP A 511 -27.95 -36.02 -11.38
C TRP A 511 -29.48 -36.26 -11.46
N ASN A 512 -30.27 -35.21 -11.67
CA ASN A 512 -31.73 -35.33 -11.86
C ASN A 512 -32.13 -36.16 -13.09
N ARG A 513 -31.27 -36.27 -14.11
CA ARG A 513 -31.51 -37.16 -15.26
C ARG A 513 -31.20 -38.61 -14.89
N MET A 514 -30.11 -38.85 -14.16
CA MET A 514 -29.72 -40.17 -13.70
C MET A 514 -30.79 -40.79 -12.80
N GLU A 515 -31.29 -40.03 -11.83
CA GLU A 515 -32.36 -40.49 -10.94
C GLU A 515 -33.64 -40.85 -11.72
N ARG A 516 -34.05 -40.00 -12.67
CA ARG A 516 -35.20 -40.29 -13.54
C ARG A 516 -34.99 -41.53 -14.40
N ASN A 517 -33.80 -41.72 -14.97
CA ASN A 517 -33.49 -42.91 -15.75
C ASN A 517 -33.57 -44.18 -14.88
N GLY A 518 -33.04 -44.15 -13.65
CA GLY A 518 -33.15 -45.25 -12.69
C GLY A 518 -34.61 -45.57 -12.36
N LEU A 519 -35.43 -44.55 -12.06
CA LEU A 519 -36.86 -44.72 -11.80
C LEU A 519 -37.63 -45.30 -13.00
N ASP A 520 -37.29 -44.87 -14.22
CA ASP A 520 -37.89 -45.41 -15.44
C ASP A 520 -37.52 -46.88 -15.65
N ILE A 521 -36.26 -47.26 -15.40
CA ILE A 521 -35.80 -48.65 -15.49
C ILE A 521 -36.54 -49.53 -14.46
N GLU A 522 -36.67 -49.06 -13.22
CA GLU A 522 -37.46 -49.75 -12.18
C GLU A 522 -38.93 -49.93 -12.59
N LYS A 523 -39.56 -48.89 -13.17
CA LYS A 523 -40.92 -49.02 -13.70
C LYS A 523 -41.01 -50.07 -14.81
N ILE A 524 -40.04 -50.10 -15.73
CA ILE A 524 -40.01 -51.09 -16.81
C ILE A 524 -39.93 -52.53 -16.25
N LYS A 525 -39.17 -52.75 -15.16
CA LYS A 525 -39.08 -54.07 -14.49
C LYS A 525 -40.44 -54.57 -14.01
N THR A 526 -41.33 -53.67 -13.60
CA THR A 526 -42.67 -54.04 -13.08
C THR A 526 -43.71 -54.37 -14.16
N VAL A 527 -43.42 -54.12 -15.44
CA VAL A 527 -44.36 -54.37 -16.55
C VAL A 527 -44.46 -55.87 -16.82
N LYS A 528 -45.66 -56.43 -16.66
CA LYS A 528 -45.92 -57.87 -16.82
C LYS A 528 -45.98 -58.33 -18.28
N ASN A 529 -46.52 -57.51 -19.19
CA ASN A 529 -46.67 -57.87 -20.60
C ASN A 529 -45.31 -57.79 -21.33
N PRO A 530 -44.78 -58.91 -21.87
CA PRO A 530 -43.45 -58.93 -22.48
C PRO A 530 -43.32 -58.03 -23.72
N ASN A 531 -44.37 -57.90 -24.53
CA ASN A 531 -44.38 -57.07 -25.74
C ASN A 531 -44.37 -55.57 -25.41
N GLU A 532 -45.15 -55.15 -24.42
CA GLU A 532 -45.14 -53.75 -23.95
C GLU A 532 -43.81 -53.40 -23.28
N ARG A 533 -43.28 -54.30 -22.45
CA ARG A 533 -41.97 -54.15 -21.82
C ARG A 533 -40.86 -54.01 -22.86
N MET A 534 -40.86 -54.84 -23.91
CA MET A 534 -39.91 -54.75 -25.04
C MET A 534 -39.98 -53.38 -25.75
N LYS A 535 -41.19 -52.84 -25.96
CA LYS A 535 -41.38 -51.51 -26.58
C LYS A 535 -40.78 -50.39 -25.72
N LEU A 536 -41.03 -50.42 -24.40
CA LEU A 536 -40.50 -49.44 -23.46
C LEU A 536 -38.97 -49.52 -23.36
N ILE A 537 -38.40 -50.73 -23.30
CA ILE A 537 -36.95 -50.95 -23.29
C ILE A 537 -36.30 -50.36 -24.55
N ARG A 538 -36.84 -50.64 -25.74
CA ARG A 538 -36.29 -50.09 -27.00
C ARG A 538 -36.33 -48.56 -27.01
N SER A 539 -37.43 -47.97 -26.55
CA SER A 539 -37.55 -46.52 -26.44
C SER A 539 -36.50 -45.94 -25.49
N LYS A 540 -36.31 -46.55 -24.32
CA LYS A 540 -35.35 -46.06 -23.32
C LYS A 540 -33.90 -46.22 -23.77
N ILE A 541 -33.56 -47.31 -24.46
CA ILE A 541 -32.24 -47.50 -25.08
C ILE A 541 -31.94 -46.38 -26.09
N VAL A 542 -32.90 -45.98 -26.92
CA VAL A 542 -32.70 -44.86 -27.87
C VAL A 542 -32.45 -43.55 -27.13
N GLU A 543 -33.21 -43.27 -26.07
CA GLU A 543 -33.03 -42.08 -25.23
C GLU A 543 -31.64 -42.06 -24.57
N ILE A 544 -31.23 -43.16 -23.94
CA ILE A 544 -29.94 -43.30 -23.27
C ILE A 544 -28.77 -43.18 -24.25
N ASN A 545 -28.87 -43.78 -25.44
CA ASN A 545 -27.87 -43.64 -26.51
C ASN A 545 -27.70 -42.17 -26.96
N TYR A 546 -28.80 -41.41 -27.03
CA TYR A 546 -28.74 -39.99 -27.35
C TYR A 546 -28.06 -39.19 -26.24
N GLN A 547 -28.38 -39.50 -24.98
CA GLN A 547 -27.77 -38.86 -23.81
C GLN A 547 -26.25 -39.16 -23.74
N GLU A 548 -25.85 -40.41 -23.95
CA GLU A 548 -24.45 -40.88 -24.00
C GLU A 548 -23.64 -40.07 -25.02
N ARG A 549 -24.05 -40.08 -26.30
CA ARG A 549 -23.37 -39.32 -27.38
C ARG A 549 -23.29 -37.83 -27.08
N GLY A 550 -24.37 -37.26 -26.55
CA GLY A 550 -24.42 -35.85 -26.18
C GLY A 550 -23.46 -35.49 -25.04
N LEU A 551 -23.28 -36.39 -24.07
CA LEU A 551 -22.37 -36.18 -22.95
C LEU A 551 -20.90 -36.38 -23.36
N GLU A 552 -20.60 -37.40 -24.18
CA GLU A 552 -19.28 -37.63 -24.77
C GLU A 552 -18.79 -36.41 -25.57
N TYR A 553 -19.65 -35.88 -26.44
CA TYR A 553 -19.33 -34.69 -27.22
C TYR A 553 -19.02 -33.48 -26.31
N ARG A 554 -19.82 -33.27 -25.25
CA ARG A 554 -19.60 -32.17 -24.30
C ARG A 554 -18.28 -32.35 -23.53
N SER A 555 -17.99 -33.55 -23.05
CA SER A 555 -16.74 -33.86 -22.34
C SER A 555 -15.51 -33.60 -23.22
N GLN A 556 -15.50 -34.11 -24.46
CA GLN A 556 -14.40 -33.88 -25.41
C GLN A 556 -14.21 -32.39 -25.74
N LYS A 557 -15.30 -31.63 -25.79
CA LYS A 557 -15.26 -30.19 -26.07
C LYS A 557 -14.58 -29.39 -24.96
N LEU A 558 -14.61 -29.85 -23.69
CA LEU A 558 -13.98 -29.15 -22.56
C LEU A 558 -12.46 -29.00 -22.72
N ASN A 559 -11.79 -29.99 -23.30
CA ASN A 559 -10.34 -29.94 -23.56
C ASN A 559 -9.93 -28.73 -24.42
N ARG A 560 -10.83 -28.22 -25.28
CA ARG A 560 -10.57 -27.03 -26.12
C ARG A 560 -10.56 -25.72 -25.33
N PHE A 561 -11.19 -25.70 -24.16
CA PHE A 561 -11.28 -24.53 -23.29
C PHE A 561 -10.21 -24.47 -22.20
N MET A 562 -9.43 -25.55 -22.07
CA MET A 562 -8.29 -25.64 -21.16
C MET A 562 -7.26 -24.56 -21.47
N MET A 563 -6.88 -23.83 -20.44
CA MET A 563 -5.90 -22.77 -20.53
C MET A 563 -4.49 -23.36 -20.63
N LYS A 564 -3.77 -23.02 -21.71
CA LYS A 564 -2.36 -23.35 -21.85
C LYS A 564 -1.53 -22.43 -20.96
N GLU A 565 -0.57 -23.01 -20.22
CA GLU A 565 0.30 -22.25 -19.31
C GLU A 565 1.08 -21.15 -20.05
N GLU A 566 1.59 -21.45 -21.24
CA GLU A 566 2.32 -20.47 -22.06
C GLU A 566 1.45 -19.25 -22.39
N PHE A 567 0.17 -19.48 -22.72
CA PHE A 567 -0.77 -18.40 -22.98
C PHE A 567 -1.04 -17.57 -21.72
N ALA A 568 -1.24 -18.23 -20.57
CA ALA A 568 -1.40 -17.54 -19.28
C ALA A 568 -0.17 -16.70 -18.93
N ARG A 569 1.03 -17.24 -19.14
CA ARG A 569 2.32 -16.56 -18.92
C ARG A 569 2.49 -15.35 -19.84
N ASN A 570 2.14 -15.47 -21.12
CA ASN A 570 2.19 -14.36 -22.06
C ASN A 570 1.17 -13.26 -21.73
N ALA A 571 -0.04 -13.63 -21.32
CA ALA A 571 -1.05 -12.69 -20.86
C ALA A 571 -0.59 -11.94 -19.59
N ALA A 572 -0.06 -12.66 -18.60
CA ALA A 572 0.47 -12.10 -17.36
C ALA A 572 1.63 -11.12 -17.62
N LYS A 573 2.59 -11.50 -18.46
CA LYS A 573 3.68 -10.60 -18.91
C LYS A 573 3.12 -9.34 -19.59
N SER A 574 2.10 -9.48 -20.43
CA SER A 574 1.44 -8.34 -21.09
C SER A 574 0.76 -7.41 -20.08
N VAL A 575 0.07 -7.93 -19.08
CA VAL A 575 -0.59 -7.10 -18.05
C VAL A 575 0.44 -6.36 -17.21
N TYR A 576 1.47 -7.07 -16.74
CA TYR A 576 2.55 -6.50 -15.94
C TYR A 576 3.27 -5.36 -16.68
N THR A 577 3.53 -5.54 -17.97
CA THR A 577 4.25 -4.58 -18.81
C THR A 577 3.34 -3.58 -19.52
N HIS A 578 2.07 -3.50 -19.15
CA HIS A 578 1.10 -2.57 -19.75
C HIS A 578 1.02 -2.68 -21.28
N GLY A 579 0.93 -3.91 -21.79
CA GLY A 579 0.80 -4.22 -23.21
C GLY A 579 2.11 -4.15 -24.00
N GLN A 580 3.23 -3.72 -23.41
CA GLN A 580 4.53 -3.68 -24.10
C GLN A 580 4.97 -5.08 -24.54
N TYR A 581 4.78 -6.10 -23.69
CA TYR A 581 5.09 -7.48 -24.09
C TYR A 581 4.20 -7.97 -25.24
N LYS A 582 2.92 -7.58 -25.27
CA LYS A 582 2.02 -7.89 -26.41
C LYS A 582 2.47 -7.20 -27.69
N LYS A 583 2.96 -5.96 -27.62
CA LYS A 583 3.56 -5.26 -28.77
C LYS A 583 4.82 -5.98 -29.26
N TYR A 584 5.68 -6.40 -28.34
CA TYR A 584 6.89 -7.17 -28.65
C TYR A 584 6.56 -8.47 -29.41
N VAL A 585 5.61 -9.27 -28.91
CA VAL A 585 5.19 -10.51 -29.58
C VAL A 585 4.60 -10.22 -30.98
N LYS A 586 3.76 -9.19 -31.12
CA LYS A 586 3.21 -8.79 -32.42
C LYS A 586 4.29 -8.37 -33.40
N LEU A 587 5.24 -7.55 -32.96
CA LEU A 587 6.34 -7.09 -33.80
C LEU A 587 7.22 -8.26 -34.27
N GLY A 588 7.46 -9.26 -33.43
CA GLY A 588 8.14 -10.49 -33.84
C GLY A 588 7.38 -11.26 -34.94
N GLN A 589 6.04 -11.32 -34.86
CA GLN A 589 5.21 -11.94 -35.91
C GLN A 589 5.24 -11.14 -37.22
N GLU A 590 5.24 -9.81 -37.15
CA GLU A 590 5.38 -8.93 -38.31
C GLU A 590 6.73 -9.09 -38.99
N ILE A 591 7.83 -9.18 -38.21
CA ILE A 591 9.17 -9.46 -38.70
C ILE A 591 9.22 -10.80 -39.44
N GLU A 592 8.64 -11.86 -38.88
CA GLU A 592 8.59 -13.17 -39.55
C GLU A 592 7.76 -13.13 -40.85
N LYS A 593 6.69 -12.33 -40.89
CA LYS A 593 5.92 -12.11 -42.11
C LYS A 593 6.75 -11.36 -43.17
N LEU A 594 7.42 -10.27 -42.78
CA LEU A 594 8.30 -9.51 -43.67
C LEU A 594 9.45 -10.35 -44.21
N ARG A 595 10.05 -11.22 -43.39
CA ARG A 595 11.09 -12.16 -43.83
C ARG A 595 10.60 -13.08 -44.94
N LYS A 596 9.38 -13.61 -44.82
CA LYS A 596 8.75 -14.43 -45.89
C LYS A 596 8.46 -13.60 -47.15
N GLU A 597 8.00 -12.36 -47.01
CA GLU A 597 7.74 -11.47 -48.14
C GLU A 597 9.03 -11.08 -48.88
N ILE A 598 10.13 -10.82 -48.17
CA ILE A 598 11.46 -10.55 -48.77
C ILE A 598 12.00 -11.78 -49.49
N LEU A 599 11.76 -12.99 -48.97
CA LEU A 599 12.14 -14.24 -49.64
C LEU A 599 11.48 -14.37 -51.03
N LEU A 600 10.28 -13.81 -51.19
CA LEU A 600 9.52 -13.79 -52.45
C LEU A 600 9.90 -12.60 -53.36
N ALA A 601 10.47 -11.53 -52.82
CA ALA A 601 10.90 -10.33 -53.57
C ALA A 601 12.22 -9.75 -53.04
N PRO A 602 13.38 -10.39 -53.31
CA PRO A 602 14.66 -10.06 -52.68
C PRO A 602 15.22 -8.68 -53.05
N SER A 603 14.84 -8.14 -54.22
CA SER A 603 15.36 -6.88 -54.75
C SER A 603 14.63 -5.63 -54.22
N ASN A 604 13.66 -5.79 -53.32
CA ASN A 604 12.86 -4.67 -52.82
C ASN A 604 13.56 -3.97 -51.64
N ALA A 605 14.27 -2.89 -51.94
CA ALA A 605 15.01 -2.09 -50.95
C ALA A 605 14.09 -1.49 -49.86
N SER A 606 12.82 -1.20 -50.17
CA SER A 606 11.85 -0.67 -49.21
C SER A 606 11.46 -1.70 -48.14
N LEU A 607 11.26 -2.96 -48.55
CA LEU A 607 10.96 -4.06 -47.61
C LEU A 607 12.17 -4.35 -46.69
N THR A 608 13.38 -4.27 -47.24
CA THR A 608 14.62 -4.47 -46.47
C THR A 608 14.82 -3.38 -45.43
N ALA A 609 14.66 -2.10 -45.80
CA ALA A 609 14.74 -0.99 -44.86
C ALA A 609 13.68 -1.06 -43.75
N LYS A 610 12.45 -1.48 -44.08
CA LYS A 610 11.38 -1.70 -43.11
C LYS A 610 11.69 -2.85 -42.14
N LEU A 611 12.29 -3.94 -42.63
CA LEU A 611 12.74 -5.05 -41.78
C LEU A 611 13.81 -4.59 -40.79
N ASP A 612 14.79 -3.81 -41.24
CA ASP A 612 15.85 -3.28 -40.37
C ASP A 612 15.30 -2.36 -39.28
N GLU A 613 14.38 -1.46 -39.63
CA GLU A 613 13.70 -0.60 -38.66
C GLU A 613 12.93 -1.43 -37.61
N GLN A 614 12.15 -2.42 -38.04
CA GLN A 614 11.39 -3.28 -37.12
C GLN A 614 12.31 -4.16 -36.25
N LEU A 615 13.43 -4.65 -36.78
CA LEU A 615 14.43 -5.40 -36.01
C LEU A 615 15.05 -4.54 -34.91
N GLN A 616 15.40 -3.28 -35.22
CA GLN A 616 15.90 -2.34 -34.22
C GLN A 616 14.86 -2.06 -33.13
N GLN A 617 13.61 -1.82 -33.51
CA GLN A 617 12.51 -1.61 -32.56
C GLN A 617 12.26 -2.85 -31.68
N HIS A 618 12.31 -4.05 -32.27
CA HIS A 618 12.12 -5.32 -31.57
C HIS A 618 13.25 -5.59 -30.58
N GLN A 619 14.51 -5.32 -30.97
CA GLN A 619 15.67 -5.45 -30.09
C GLN A 619 15.62 -4.47 -28.92
N ALA A 620 15.28 -3.20 -29.18
CA ALA A 620 15.13 -2.19 -28.14
C ALA A 620 14.00 -2.53 -27.14
N LEU A 621 12.89 -3.10 -27.62
CA LEU A 621 11.81 -3.61 -26.76
C LEU A 621 12.26 -4.83 -25.95
N LYS A 622 13.00 -5.76 -26.56
CA LYS A 622 13.52 -6.97 -25.89
C LYS A 622 14.41 -6.60 -24.70
N GLU A 623 15.32 -5.65 -24.87
CA GLU A 623 16.22 -5.21 -23.80
C GLU A 623 15.45 -4.60 -22.62
N LYS A 624 14.53 -3.66 -22.90
CA LYS A 624 13.67 -3.04 -21.88
C LYS A 624 12.81 -4.06 -21.14
N LEU A 625 12.22 -5.00 -21.87
CA LEU A 625 11.38 -6.06 -21.30
C LEU A 625 12.22 -7.02 -20.44
N THR A 626 13.41 -7.38 -20.89
CA THR A 626 14.31 -8.27 -20.13
C THR A 626 14.70 -7.65 -18.79
N GLN A 627 15.05 -6.35 -18.78
CA GLN A 627 15.33 -5.63 -17.55
C GLN A 627 14.12 -5.57 -16.62
N THR A 628 12.92 -5.35 -17.17
CA THR A 628 11.69 -5.24 -16.37
C THR A 628 11.24 -6.58 -15.79
N LEU A 629 11.29 -7.64 -16.60
CA LEU A 629 10.76 -8.97 -16.29
C LEU A 629 11.72 -9.84 -15.47
N SER A 630 13.01 -9.50 -15.42
CA SER A 630 14.02 -10.23 -14.64
C SER A 630 13.98 -9.93 -13.14
N THR A 631 13.26 -8.89 -12.71
CA THR A 631 13.17 -8.53 -11.30
C THR A 631 12.42 -9.60 -10.48
N PRO A 632 12.84 -9.90 -9.23
CA PRO A 632 12.14 -10.88 -8.37
C PRO A 632 10.67 -10.54 -8.17
N HIS A 633 10.36 -9.24 -8.03
CA HIS A 633 9.00 -8.74 -7.93
C HIS A 633 8.18 -9.09 -9.18
N ALA A 634 8.71 -8.83 -10.38
CA ALA A 634 8.01 -9.13 -11.63
C ALA A 634 7.73 -10.63 -11.77
N GLN A 635 8.72 -11.47 -11.46
CA GLN A 635 8.58 -12.92 -11.51
C GLN A 635 7.48 -13.41 -10.56
N ALA A 636 7.49 -12.96 -9.30
CA ALA A 636 6.47 -13.32 -8.33
C ALA A 636 5.07 -12.83 -8.73
N SER A 637 4.95 -11.59 -9.20
CA SER A 637 3.68 -11.02 -9.66
C SER A 637 3.13 -11.74 -10.91
N ILE A 638 3.99 -12.08 -11.86
CA ILE A 638 3.61 -12.85 -13.05
C ILE A 638 3.18 -14.26 -12.66
N GLN A 639 3.93 -14.94 -11.79
CA GLN A 639 3.58 -16.29 -11.36
C GLN A 639 2.20 -16.31 -10.69
N ARG A 640 1.93 -15.37 -9.77
CA ARG A 640 0.59 -15.24 -9.15
C ARG A 640 -0.55 -15.04 -10.16
N MET A 641 -0.30 -14.27 -11.23
CA MET A 641 -1.28 -14.09 -12.31
C MET A 641 -1.43 -15.35 -13.16
N VAL A 642 -0.36 -16.09 -13.40
CA VAL A 642 -0.41 -17.38 -14.10
C VAL A 642 -1.24 -18.36 -13.28
N ASP A 643 -0.92 -18.54 -12.01
CA ASP A 643 -1.61 -19.46 -11.09
C ASP A 643 -3.11 -19.16 -11.05
N ALA A 644 -3.49 -17.89 -10.80
CA ALA A 644 -4.90 -17.47 -10.77
C ALA A 644 -5.67 -17.70 -12.09
N ARG A 645 -4.96 -17.77 -13.22
CA ARG A 645 -5.56 -18.06 -14.52
C ARG A 645 -5.60 -19.56 -14.83
N MET A 646 -4.61 -20.30 -14.33
CA MET A 646 -4.56 -21.76 -14.38
C MET A 646 -5.60 -22.40 -13.44
N ASP A 647 -6.06 -21.70 -12.40
CA ASP A 647 -7.21 -22.09 -11.56
C ASP A 647 -8.44 -22.50 -12.40
N LYS A 648 -8.63 -21.87 -13.57
CA LYS A 648 -9.70 -22.23 -14.51
C LYS A 648 -9.65 -23.70 -14.94
N ASN A 649 -8.45 -24.25 -15.11
CA ASN A 649 -8.27 -25.63 -15.54
C ASN A 649 -8.74 -26.61 -14.46
N TYR A 650 -8.51 -26.32 -13.18
CA TYR A 650 -9.01 -27.16 -12.09
C TYR A 650 -10.54 -27.27 -12.11
N VAL A 651 -11.23 -26.16 -12.36
CA VAL A 651 -12.70 -26.14 -12.53
C VAL A 651 -13.14 -26.98 -13.73
N LEU A 652 -12.43 -26.86 -14.86
CA LEU A 652 -12.74 -27.61 -16.07
C LEU A 652 -12.45 -29.12 -15.93
N GLU A 653 -11.39 -29.50 -15.24
CA GLU A 653 -11.07 -30.91 -14.93
C GLU A 653 -12.12 -31.50 -13.99
N ALA A 654 -12.49 -30.81 -12.90
CA ALA A 654 -13.56 -31.25 -12.03
C ALA A 654 -14.88 -31.46 -12.80
N ARG A 655 -15.20 -30.55 -13.72
CA ARG A 655 -16.36 -30.68 -14.61
C ARG A 655 -16.28 -31.88 -15.53
N LYS A 656 -15.10 -32.17 -16.07
CA LYS A 656 -14.85 -33.32 -16.93
C LYS A 656 -15.01 -34.63 -16.14
N THR A 657 -14.44 -34.73 -14.94
CA THR A 657 -14.58 -35.90 -14.06
C THR A 657 -16.05 -36.22 -13.80
N VAL A 658 -16.86 -35.24 -13.40
CA VAL A 658 -18.30 -35.46 -13.18
C VAL A 658 -19.04 -35.89 -14.45
N MET A 659 -18.68 -35.36 -15.62
CA MET A 659 -19.27 -35.81 -16.89
C MET A 659 -18.86 -37.26 -17.22
N GLU A 660 -17.62 -37.65 -16.92
CA GLU A 660 -17.11 -39.02 -17.14
C GLU A 660 -17.75 -40.03 -16.17
N GLU A 661 -17.96 -39.66 -14.91
CA GLU A 661 -18.72 -40.47 -13.93
C GLU A 661 -20.16 -40.69 -14.39
N ASN A 662 -20.86 -39.63 -14.78
CA ASN A 662 -22.22 -39.76 -15.32
C ASN A 662 -22.27 -40.59 -16.60
N LEU A 663 -21.24 -40.49 -17.45
CA LEU A 663 -21.14 -41.30 -18.66
C LEU A 663 -20.97 -42.79 -18.31
N HIS A 664 -20.21 -43.11 -17.27
CA HIS A 664 -20.06 -44.47 -16.77
C HIS A 664 -21.40 -45.03 -16.28
N GLU A 665 -22.14 -44.28 -15.48
CA GLU A 665 -23.46 -44.69 -14.99
C GLU A 665 -24.48 -44.89 -16.13
N ILE A 666 -24.48 -44.01 -17.14
CA ILE A 666 -25.34 -44.16 -18.33
C ILE A 666 -25.02 -45.48 -19.07
N ARG A 667 -23.75 -45.88 -19.13
CA ARG A 667 -23.34 -47.15 -19.75
C ARG A 667 -23.80 -48.35 -18.93
N LEU A 668 -23.71 -48.30 -17.61
CA LEU A 668 -24.24 -49.35 -16.73
C LEU A 668 -25.76 -49.54 -16.94
N MET A 669 -26.53 -48.45 -16.97
CA MET A 669 -27.97 -48.49 -17.24
C MET A 669 -28.29 -49.05 -18.63
N LYS A 670 -27.45 -48.76 -19.62
CA LYS A 670 -27.60 -49.29 -20.98
C LYS A 670 -27.36 -50.79 -21.04
N ASP A 671 -26.36 -51.28 -20.33
CA ASP A 671 -26.05 -52.71 -20.23
C ASP A 671 -27.17 -53.47 -19.50
N GLU A 672 -27.72 -52.88 -18.42
CA GLU A 672 -28.90 -53.42 -17.73
C GLU A 672 -30.12 -53.52 -18.67
N LEU A 673 -30.43 -52.46 -19.43
CA LEU A 673 -31.51 -52.48 -20.42
C LEU A 673 -31.26 -53.49 -21.56
N ALA A 674 -30.02 -53.72 -21.94
CA ALA A 674 -29.66 -54.74 -22.92
C ALA A 674 -29.96 -56.15 -22.38
N GLY A 675 -29.58 -56.44 -21.13
CA GLY A 675 -29.95 -57.70 -20.46
C GLY A 675 -31.46 -57.87 -20.32
N MET A 676 -32.18 -56.82 -19.90
CA MET A 676 -33.64 -56.83 -19.84
C MET A 676 -34.29 -57.08 -21.21
N ARG A 677 -33.70 -56.54 -22.29
CA ARG A 677 -34.16 -56.76 -23.66
C ARG A 677 -34.03 -58.23 -24.06
N GLU A 678 -32.92 -58.88 -23.72
CA GLU A 678 -32.70 -60.30 -24.00
C GLU A 678 -33.70 -61.18 -23.26
N HIS A 679 -33.90 -60.95 -21.96
CA HIS A 679 -34.91 -61.66 -21.16
C HIS A 679 -36.32 -61.44 -21.70
N ALA A 680 -36.70 -60.21 -22.03
CA ALA A 680 -38.02 -59.93 -22.60
C ALA A 680 -38.22 -60.60 -23.97
N ALA A 681 -37.16 -60.78 -24.78
CA ALA A 681 -37.24 -61.53 -26.03
C ALA A 681 -37.45 -63.03 -25.79
N GLN A 682 -36.79 -63.61 -24.78
CA GLN A 682 -37.00 -65.00 -24.38
C GLN A 682 -38.43 -65.23 -23.88
N ASP A 683 -38.96 -64.34 -23.05
CA ASP A 683 -40.34 -64.41 -22.55
C ASP A 683 -41.38 -64.37 -23.68
N ILE A 684 -41.17 -63.51 -24.70
CA ILE A 684 -42.04 -63.46 -25.88
C ILE A 684 -42.01 -64.78 -26.65
N VAL A 685 -40.84 -65.39 -26.83
CA VAL A 685 -40.71 -66.70 -27.50
C VAL A 685 -41.43 -67.79 -26.71
N LEU A 686 -41.30 -67.80 -25.38
CA LEU A 686 -42.01 -68.75 -24.51
C LEU A 686 -43.53 -68.56 -24.56
N GLU A 687 -44.03 -67.31 -24.55
CA GLU A 687 -45.47 -67.03 -24.73
C GLU A 687 -45.99 -67.49 -26.09
N GLN A 688 -45.22 -67.32 -27.16
CA GLN A 688 -45.58 -67.79 -28.50
C GLN A 688 -45.61 -69.32 -28.57
N GLN A 689 -44.63 -70.01 -27.96
CA GLN A 689 -44.60 -71.46 -27.88
C GLN A 689 -45.79 -71.99 -27.05
N ARG A 690 -46.10 -71.35 -25.91
CA ARG A 690 -47.25 -71.69 -25.08
C ARG A 690 -48.57 -71.50 -25.83
N SER A 691 -48.74 -70.37 -26.51
CA SER A 691 -49.91 -70.10 -27.36
C SER A 691 -50.05 -71.13 -28.50
N GLY A 692 -48.93 -71.50 -29.13
CA GLY A 692 -48.88 -72.56 -30.14
C GLY A 692 -49.24 -73.94 -29.59
N LEU A 693 -48.78 -74.27 -28.38
CA LEU A 693 -49.15 -75.51 -27.67
C LEU A 693 -50.62 -75.50 -27.25
N GLU A 694 -51.16 -74.36 -26.78
CA GLU A 694 -52.58 -74.20 -26.43
C GLU A 694 -53.48 -74.34 -27.68
N GLN A 695 -53.06 -73.79 -28.83
CA GLN A 695 -53.75 -73.97 -30.12
C GLN A 695 -53.65 -75.42 -30.62
N ALA A 696 -52.49 -76.06 -30.52
CA ALA A 696 -52.30 -77.46 -30.88
C ALA A 696 -53.11 -78.40 -29.96
N ALA A 697 -53.17 -78.12 -28.66
CA ALA A 697 -54.00 -78.85 -27.71
C ALA A 697 -55.50 -78.66 -28.02
N SER A 698 -55.93 -77.45 -28.38
CA SER A 698 -57.31 -77.19 -28.81
C SER A 698 -57.64 -77.95 -30.10
N SER A 699 -56.74 -77.94 -31.09
CA SER A 699 -56.91 -78.70 -32.33
C SER A 699 -56.92 -80.21 -32.08
N LEU A 700 -56.11 -80.72 -31.16
CA LEU A 700 -56.10 -82.14 -30.79
C LEU A 700 -57.40 -82.54 -30.10
N VAL A 701 -57.93 -81.68 -29.21
CA VAL A 701 -59.25 -81.86 -28.60
C VAL A 701 -60.35 -81.87 -29.66
N ASP A 702 -60.27 -81.01 -30.66
CA ASP A 702 -61.25 -80.96 -31.75
C ASP A 702 -61.12 -82.18 -32.69
N ASN A 703 -59.90 -82.65 -32.99
CA ASN A 703 -59.66 -83.89 -33.73
C ASN A 703 -60.13 -85.14 -32.95
N ILE A 704 -59.98 -85.18 -31.63
CA ILE A 704 -60.52 -86.26 -30.78
C ILE A 704 -62.05 -86.27 -30.84
N LYS A 705 -62.71 -85.11 -30.82
CA LYS A 705 -64.17 -85.03 -31.02
C LYS A 705 -64.58 -85.51 -32.41
N GLU A 706 -63.77 -85.23 -33.43
CA GLU A 706 -64.01 -85.66 -34.81
C GLU A 706 -63.84 -87.18 -34.98
N ILE A 707 -62.80 -87.79 -34.40
CA ILE A 707 -62.61 -89.26 -34.37
C ILE A 707 -63.74 -89.95 -33.61
N ALA A 708 -64.19 -89.38 -32.48
CA ALA A 708 -65.34 -89.90 -31.72
C ALA A 708 -66.67 -89.83 -32.51
N SER A 709 -66.71 -89.08 -33.62
CA SER A 709 -67.88 -88.95 -34.50
C SER A 709 -67.88 -89.88 -35.72
N LEU A 710 -66.81 -90.66 -35.94
CA LEU A 710 -66.77 -91.71 -36.97
C LEU A 710 -67.59 -92.94 -36.55
N LYS A 711 -68.65 -93.26 -37.32
CA LYS A 711 -69.48 -94.47 -37.15
C LYS A 711 -68.85 -95.67 -37.87
N GLU A 712 -68.46 -96.70 -37.12
CA GLU A 712 -68.62 -98.08 -37.60
C GLU A 712 -69.02 -99.05 -36.49
N ALA A 713 -70.23 -99.56 -36.68
CA ALA A 713 -70.95 -100.72 -36.16
C ALA A 713 -70.28 -101.63 -35.11
N HIS A 714 -70.96 -101.73 -33.96
CA HIS A 714 -70.94 -102.92 -33.12
C HIS A 714 -71.54 -104.13 -33.86
N SER A 715 -70.81 -105.26 -33.93
CA SER A 715 -71.41 -106.59 -33.77
C SER A 715 -70.41 -107.61 -33.19
N LEU A 716 -70.61 -107.91 -31.91
CA LEU A 716 -70.47 -109.19 -31.19
C LEU A 716 -69.46 -110.25 -31.67
N GLY A 717 -68.61 -110.70 -30.74
CA GLY A 717 -67.96 -112.01 -30.83
C GLY A 717 -66.87 -112.24 -29.77
N SER A 718 -67.13 -113.17 -28.85
CA SER A 718 -66.24 -113.71 -27.83
C SER A 718 -64.80 -114.02 -28.27
N LEU A 719 -63.80 -113.72 -27.43
CA LEU A 719 -62.67 -114.62 -27.12
C LEU A 719 -61.72 -114.00 -26.08
N THR A 720 -61.52 -114.74 -24.99
CA THR A 720 -60.46 -114.54 -23.99
C THR A 720 -59.10 -114.97 -24.54
N ALA A 721 -58.05 -114.16 -24.37
CA ALA A 721 -56.69 -114.67 -24.13
C ALA A 721 -55.74 -113.61 -23.55
N ARG A 722 -54.81 -114.14 -22.76
CA ARG A 722 -53.88 -113.58 -21.78
C ARG A 722 -52.60 -112.93 -22.35
N ILE A 723 -52.05 -112.03 -21.52
CA ILE A 723 -50.63 -111.78 -21.16
C ILE A 723 -49.72 -111.09 -22.18
N GLY A 724 -49.00 -110.07 -21.68
CA GLY A 724 -47.71 -109.63 -22.22
C GLY A 724 -47.25 -108.27 -21.69
N ASN A 725 -46.51 -108.28 -20.59
CA ASN A 725 -45.83 -107.15 -19.93
C ASN A 725 -44.76 -106.46 -20.80
N SER A 726 -44.55 -105.16 -20.60
CA SER A 726 -43.34 -104.55 -20.01
C SER A 726 -43.36 -103.04 -20.27
N SER A 727 -43.41 -102.19 -19.24
CA SER A 727 -42.24 -101.44 -18.70
C SER A 727 -41.79 -100.33 -19.67
N ASP A 728 -41.73 -99.03 -19.33
CA ASP A 728 -41.12 -98.47 -18.14
C ASP A 728 -41.48 -96.99 -17.89
N HIS A 729 -41.56 -96.68 -16.59
CA HIS A 729 -41.19 -95.44 -15.88
C HIS A 729 -41.84 -94.08 -16.22
N LEU A 730 -42.73 -93.65 -15.31
CA LEU A 730 -42.78 -92.26 -14.82
C LEU A 730 -43.27 -92.20 -13.37
N TYR A 731 -42.37 -91.73 -12.50
CA TYR A 731 -42.54 -90.88 -11.31
C TYR A 731 -43.59 -91.15 -10.23
N LYS A 732 -43.07 -91.16 -8.99
CA LYS A 732 -43.52 -90.55 -7.71
C LYS A 732 -43.06 -91.48 -6.57
N ASP A 733 -42.55 -91.07 -5.42
CA ASP A 733 -42.73 -89.84 -4.65
C ASP A 733 -41.71 -89.84 -3.47
N ARG A 734 -41.64 -88.72 -2.75
CA ARG A 734 -41.21 -88.55 -1.35
C ARG A 734 -39.72 -88.63 -1.00
N SER A 735 -39.20 -87.51 -0.51
CA SER A 735 -38.93 -87.40 0.93
C SER A 735 -38.75 -85.94 1.36
N LEU A 736 -39.42 -85.61 2.47
CA LEU A 736 -39.25 -84.40 3.24
C LEU A 736 -38.13 -84.63 4.27
N SER A 737 -37.19 -83.69 4.26
CA SER A 737 -36.64 -83.01 5.43
C SER A 737 -35.36 -83.52 6.12
N HIS A 738 -34.59 -82.50 6.50
CA HIS A 738 -33.55 -82.38 7.53
C HIS A 738 -32.08 -82.64 7.14
N GLY A 739 -31.38 -81.53 6.92
CA GLY A 739 -30.34 -81.11 7.87
C GLY A 739 -28.97 -80.80 7.28
N GLY A 740 -28.55 -79.53 7.35
CA GLY A 740 -27.15 -79.22 7.69
C GLY A 740 -26.39 -78.25 6.78
N TYR A 741 -26.21 -77.03 7.32
CA TYR A 741 -24.97 -76.23 7.37
C TYR A 741 -24.44 -75.42 6.16
N GLU A 742 -24.03 -74.19 6.54
CA GLU A 742 -23.08 -73.24 5.90
C GLU A 742 -23.60 -72.45 4.69
N ARG A 743 -23.56 -71.10 4.63
CA ARG A 743 -22.79 -70.03 5.29
C ARG A 743 -23.59 -68.73 5.35
#